data_AF-A0A9E3CM66-F1
#
_entry.id   AF-A0A9E3CM66-F1
#
_cell.length_a   1.000
_cell.length_b   1.000
_cell.length_c   1.000
_cell.angle_alpha   90.00
_cell.angle_beta   90.00
_cell.angle_gamma   90.00
#
_symmetry.space_group_name_H-M   'P 1'
#
loop_
_entity.id
_entity.type
_entity.pdbx_description
1 polymer ?
#
loop_
_entity_poly.entity_id
_entity_poly.type
_entity_poly.pdbx_seq_one_letter_code
_entity_poly.pdbx_strand_id
1 'polypeptide(L)'
;MKITHNPNVKTLAAALLSLAILLGVMPHARAVGTSRPRPESKQTYGAAQEIKKSLAQLPSFFEENAGQVAGRVKFLARGAGHTLALGTEGVTLALRRGGAKEGTSPRAGAPGEIARGPRASSPSFQLVGMSFVGANRRAEVSGEGVLEGKVNYFVGRDPSKWRTGVRTFSGVRYRELYPGVDLVFHGGGNGSQLEYDFVLAPGAESDQVRLSFEGAEALSVGRSGELLIETKAGTISQSAPVIYQQVDGVRREVSGGYVLRNRREVGFRLGEYERGLPLVIDPVLSYSTYFFNASEMAVDSAGAVYVVGSADVSAPLPATPGSFQPTLRGGTDAFVAKLDSSGTSLSYLTYLGGTGIPPGILFDALPDYGYGIAVDAAGSAYITGVTQTNDFPVTSGAARPASGGAQDAFVTKLNPSGSALVYSTYLGGSDVDSGRSIALDAAGSAYVAGGTNSADFPVKNALQPQKKGKTEDFFLTKLAPDGKSFEYSTFLGGTEYEPGYDAHVAVDAAGAAYLAGYTYSADYPTTPGAFQTAPKLQAGFFISDVVVSKVAPGGGSLVYSTYLGGASGEYAFGIAVDASGQAHVAGATNSDDFPTQNALQPAARDPFGNGFLTKLNAAGTGLVYSTYLGGTPHAACGGRIIFDPVVCGGEDASAVAVDAAGNAYVTGHTTSLDFPAPSDPLQAGLNGPSDAYVIKLNPAGQALFSTTIGGSSYEYGADIEAGPGGAVYLFGYTSSDDFPTVNAFRESQSPGFYDPVYGGFLAKLSDVPPPGQTGRVHFDSQTYSVSESGRTAQVGVVRSGDLSQEVSVDYSTSAEGKASERSDFTTARGTLRFAPGETLKSFNVSVTDDRTVEGDEWLTLSLHNLRGPAVLDAPASARLNILDDDEHPGTTNPVDASQFFVRQHYLDFLGREPDADGLAFWTNEIEKCGADAQCREVKRVNVSAAFFLSIEFQEIGFLVERFHTLAFAEHVPYRSFVKEAREVGEGVVVGQGEWQKRLEANRRAYAEAFTQRADFRAEFPESLTAAQYVERLNARASGALSTSEFAALVAGLEAGTETRGSVLLKVADDPDFRRREFAPAFVLMQYLGYLRRDPDEYGFQFWLNKLNQFGGDFQKAEMVKAFISSDEYRWRFYQPQKEAAFGTPFSLGFGEQAVILPDKLRVTLYDQGFDSRCPRGTQCTAPGSVSVLIDALKPSGEDARFILSIPGGVPRPYTGNTPHSALGYTFRLLQADPEPPYPNPAPPFTVLLQVDKP
;
A
#
# COMPACT_ATOMS: atom_id res chain seq x y z
N MET A 1 -25.81 -49.27 20.03
CA MET A 1 -26.37 -50.64 20.03
C MET A 1 -25.25 -51.58 20.45
N LYS A 2 -25.39 -52.29 21.58
CA LYS A 2 -24.40 -53.23 22.11
C LYS A 2 -24.20 -54.41 21.15
N ILE A 3 -22.97 -54.89 21.00
CA ILE A 3 -22.56 -56.30 21.14
C ILE A 3 -21.04 -56.34 21.31
N THR A 4 -20.63 -56.81 22.48
CA THR A 4 -19.31 -57.28 22.90
C THR A 4 -18.91 -58.56 22.16
N HIS A 5 -17.61 -58.77 21.86
CA HIS A 5 -16.84 -59.99 22.24
C HIS A 5 -15.34 -59.86 21.91
N ASN A 6 -14.53 -59.86 22.96
CA ASN A 6 -13.14 -60.35 23.07
C ASN A 6 -13.14 -61.90 22.78
N PRO A 7 -12.04 -62.68 22.58
CA PRO A 7 -10.67 -62.42 23.04
C PRO A 7 -9.44 -63.03 22.27
N ASN A 8 -8.26 -62.53 22.66
CA ASN A 8 -6.98 -63.22 22.94
C ASN A 8 -6.13 -63.99 21.90
N VAL A 9 -4.91 -63.44 21.70
CA VAL A 9 -3.55 -63.99 21.94
C VAL A 9 -3.09 -65.25 21.15
N LYS A 10 -1.99 -65.10 20.39
CA LYS A 10 -0.70 -65.88 20.43
C LYS A 10 0.16 -65.53 19.19
N THR A 11 1.23 -64.75 19.33
CA THR A 11 2.65 -65.14 19.56
C THR A 11 3.36 -65.99 18.49
N LEU A 12 4.50 -65.42 18.06
CA LEU A 12 5.80 -66.02 17.70
C LEU A 12 6.09 -66.50 16.26
N ALA A 13 7.01 -65.74 15.64
CA ALA A 13 8.36 -66.13 15.24
C ALA A 13 8.64 -66.70 13.84
N ALA A 14 9.57 -66.01 13.15
CA ALA A 14 10.76 -66.52 12.42
C ALA A 14 10.53 -67.47 11.23
N ALA A 15 11.27 -67.43 10.12
CA ALA A 15 12.33 -66.60 9.59
C ALA A 15 12.58 -67.06 8.14
N LEU A 16 13.08 -66.13 7.31
CA LEU A 16 14.10 -66.30 6.25
C LEU A 16 13.86 -67.17 4.98
N LEU A 17 14.43 -66.61 3.90
CA LEU A 17 14.98 -67.22 2.67
C LEU A 17 14.11 -67.35 1.40
N SER A 18 14.09 -66.25 0.62
CA SER A 18 14.52 -66.12 -0.80
C SER A 18 14.41 -67.28 -1.81
N LEU A 19 13.76 -66.98 -2.95
CA LEU A 19 14.32 -66.85 -4.32
C LEU A 19 13.47 -67.50 -5.44
N ALA A 20 13.45 -66.79 -6.58
CA ALA A 20 12.68 -66.88 -7.83
C ALA A 20 12.70 -68.18 -8.66
N ILE A 21 11.76 -68.29 -9.61
CA ILE A 21 11.87 -68.58 -11.08
C ILE A 21 10.46 -68.95 -11.62
N LEU A 22 9.77 -68.20 -12.51
CA LEU A 22 9.90 -67.92 -13.96
C LEU A 22 9.16 -68.90 -14.92
N LEU A 23 8.33 -68.32 -15.82
CA LEU A 23 7.81 -68.79 -17.14
C LEU A 23 6.78 -69.95 -17.17
N GLY A 24 5.69 -69.96 -17.93
CA GLY A 24 5.12 -69.09 -18.98
C GLY A 24 4.44 -69.95 -20.07
N VAL A 25 3.15 -69.73 -20.41
CA VAL A 25 2.49 -70.25 -21.65
C VAL A 25 1.31 -69.33 -22.06
N MET A 26 1.41 -68.73 -23.26
CA MET A 26 0.36 -68.05 -24.07
C MET A 26 -0.61 -69.09 -24.71
N PRO A 27 -1.76 -68.81 -25.41
CA PRO A 27 -1.88 -67.75 -26.44
C PRO A 27 -3.28 -67.30 -27.02
N HIS A 28 -3.21 -66.39 -28.03
CA HIS A 28 -4.13 -66.09 -29.17
C HIS A 28 -5.50 -65.38 -28.92
N ALA A 29 -6.04 -64.48 -29.75
CA ALA A 29 -5.59 -63.66 -30.89
C ALA A 29 -6.74 -62.72 -31.38
N ARG A 30 -6.37 -61.50 -31.85
CA ARG A 30 -6.81 -60.72 -33.06
C ARG A 30 -8.29 -60.65 -33.50
N ALA A 31 -8.80 -59.64 -34.23
CA ALA A 31 -8.42 -58.28 -34.66
C ALA A 31 -9.45 -57.80 -35.73
N VAL A 32 -9.28 -56.54 -36.19
CA VAL A 32 -9.66 -55.91 -37.49
C VAL A 32 -11.02 -55.18 -37.47
N GLY A 33 -11.19 -53.93 -37.95
CA GLY A 33 -10.40 -52.98 -38.76
C GLY A 33 -11.14 -51.62 -38.83
N THR A 34 -10.75 -50.52 -39.48
CA THR A 34 -9.72 -50.18 -40.50
C THR A 34 -9.71 -48.63 -40.74
N SER A 35 -8.53 -48.09 -41.12
CA SER A 35 -8.20 -46.89 -41.98
C SER A 35 -8.65 -45.45 -41.61
N ARG A 36 -7.79 -44.45 -41.26
CA ARG A 36 -6.76 -43.60 -41.98
C ARG A 36 -7.33 -42.51 -42.94
N PRO A 37 -6.71 -41.32 -43.25
CA PRO A 37 -5.37 -40.74 -42.87
C PRO A 37 -5.24 -39.17 -42.59
N ARG A 38 -4.09 -38.74 -41.99
CA ARG A 38 -3.16 -37.54 -42.12
C ARG A 38 -3.61 -36.13 -42.66
N PRO A 39 -2.90 -34.98 -42.41
CA PRO A 39 -1.45 -34.81 -42.13
C PRO A 39 -1.00 -33.70 -41.11
N GLU A 40 0.30 -33.79 -40.76
CA GLU A 40 1.29 -32.70 -40.54
C GLU A 40 1.01 -31.51 -39.58
N SER A 41 1.85 -31.34 -38.56
CA SER A 41 3.07 -30.52 -38.72
C SER A 41 4.04 -30.69 -37.54
N LYS A 42 5.32 -30.73 -37.86
CA LYS A 42 6.45 -30.63 -36.93
C LYS A 42 6.42 -29.24 -36.30
N GLN A 43 6.56 -29.12 -34.98
CA GLN A 43 7.06 -27.89 -34.37
C GLN A 43 8.12 -28.21 -33.31
N THR A 44 9.35 -28.29 -33.82
CA THR A 44 10.58 -27.84 -33.16
C THR A 44 10.40 -26.46 -32.52
N TYR A 45 10.61 -26.31 -31.20
CA TYR A 45 11.01 -25.03 -30.59
C TYR A 45 11.82 -25.24 -29.29
N GLY A 46 12.98 -25.91 -29.41
CA GLY A 46 13.98 -26.02 -28.33
C GLY A 46 15.11 -24.99 -28.42
N ALA A 47 14.81 -23.74 -28.80
CA ALA A 47 15.86 -22.72 -28.97
C ALA A 47 15.37 -21.27 -28.79
N ALA A 48 14.32 -21.05 -27.99
CA ALA A 48 13.65 -19.75 -27.83
C ALA A 48 13.54 -19.25 -26.36
N GLN A 49 14.28 -19.83 -25.40
CA GLN A 49 14.24 -19.38 -24.00
C GLN A 49 15.52 -18.68 -23.50
N GLU A 50 16.45 -18.31 -24.38
CA GLU A 50 17.69 -17.61 -23.99
C GLU A 50 17.71 -16.09 -24.25
N ILE A 51 16.58 -15.42 -24.51
CA ILE A 51 16.53 -13.96 -24.76
C ILE A 51 15.45 -13.28 -23.88
N LYS A 52 15.46 -13.54 -22.57
CA LYS A 52 14.70 -12.76 -21.57
C LYS A 52 15.57 -12.10 -20.47
N LYS A 53 16.87 -11.88 -20.69
CA LYS A 53 17.78 -11.24 -19.69
C LYS A 53 18.92 -10.39 -20.28
N SER A 54 18.73 -9.69 -21.40
CA SER A 54 19.90 -9.11 -22.10
C SER A 54 20.17 -7.62 -21.99
N LEU A 55 19.26 -6.81 -21.43
CA LEU A 55 19.53 -5.38 -21.19
C LEU A 55 19.91 -5.10 -19.73
N ALA A 56 19.33 -5.83 -18.78
CA ALA A 56 19.55 -5.65 -17.33
C ALA A 56 20.88 -6.21 -16.81
N GLN A 57 21.71 -6.81 -17.67
CA GLN A 57 23.03 -7.38 -17.33
C GLN A 57 24.17 -6.74 -18.15
N LEU A 58 23.89 -5.58 -18.76
CA LEU A 58 24.92 -4.82 -19.47
C LEU A 58 25.95 -4.28 -18.47
N PRO A 59 27.24 -4.27 -18.81
CA PRO A 59 28.29 -3.83 -17.89
C PRO A 59 28.14 -2.36 -17.54
N SER A 60 28.71 -1.98 -16.40
CA SER A 60 28.72 -0.64 -15.77
C SER A 60 29.26 0.50 -16.62
N PHE A 61 29.88 0.19 -17.76
CA PHE A 61 30.74 1.11 -18.47
C PHE A 61 30.66 0.93 -19.99
N PHE A 62 30.85 2.05 -20.68
CA PHE A 62 30.87 2.12 -22.13
C PHE A 62 32.30 2.29 -22.62
N GLU A 63 32.71 1.50 -23.61
CA GLU A 63 34.02 1.62 -24.24
C GLU A 63 33.89 2.47 -25.51
N GLU A 64 34.80 3.43 -25.67
CA GLU A 64 34.91 4.21 -26.91
C GLU A 64 35.40 3.33 -28.08
N ASN A 65 34.81 3.49 -29.27
CA ASN A 65 35.29 2.80 -30.46
C ASN A 65 36.60 3.40 -30.99
N ALA A 66 37.74 2.82 -30.58
CA ALA A 66 39.09 3.06 -31.07
C ALA A 66 39.48 2.16 -32.27
N GLY A 67 38.51 1.64 -33.01
CA GLY A 67 38.70 0.78 -34.19
C GLY A 67 38.66 -0.73 -33.89
N GLN A 68 38.11 -1.12 -32.74
CA GLN A 68 37.85 -2.52 -32.37
C GLN A 68 36.61 -3.10 -33.06
N VAL A 69 35.70 -2.26 -33.55
CA VAL A 69 34.49 -2.64 -34.30
C VAL A 69 34.24 -1.68 -35.47
N ALA A 70 33.24 -1.96 -36.31
CA ALA A 70 32.93 -1.14 -37.48
C ALA A 70 32.67 0.33 -37.12
N GLY A 71 33.16 1.27 -37.94
CA GLY A 71 33.19 2.71 -37.63
C GLY A 71 31.82 3.41 -37.48
N ARG A 72 30.71 2.71 -37.76
CA ARG A 72 29.34 3.19 -37.49
C ARG A 72 28.97 3.14 -36.00
N VAL A 73 29.67 2.32 -35.21
CA VAL A 73 29.52 2.24 -33.75
C VAL A 73 30.40 3.30 -33.12
N LYS A 74 29.88 4.07 -32.17
CA LYS A 74 30.62 5.10 -31.42
C LYS A 74 31.03 4.59 -30.05
N PHE A 75 30.13 3.92 -29.36
CA PHE A 75 30.38 3.30 -28.05
C PHE A 75 29.83 1.87 -28.03
N LEU A 76 30.42 1.02 -27.19
CA LEU A 76 29.95 -0.34 -26.95
C LEU A 76 29.95 -0.69 -25.47
N ALA A 77 29.04 -1.58 -25.10
CA ALA A 77 29.00 -2.23 -23.79
C ALA A 77 28.86 -3.76 -23.99
N ARG A 78 29.53 -4.57 -23.16
CA ARG A 78 29.64 -6.04 -23.31
C ARG A 78 29.40 -6.80 -22.00
N GLY A 79 28.43 -7.71 -21.97
CA GLY A 79 28.15 -8.59 -20.82
C GLY A 79 28.14 -10.07 -21.21
N ALA A 80 27.85 -10.95 -20.24
CA ALA A 80 27.75 -12.39 -20.52
C ALA A 80 26.61 -12.65 -21.53
N GLY A 81 26.95 -13.20 -22.70
CA GLY A 81 25.97 -13.58 -23.73
C GLY A 81 25.49 -12.48 -24.69
N HIS A 82 25.93 -11.21 -24.55
CA HIS A 82 25.40 -10.10 -25.34
C HIS A 82 26.39 -8.94 -25.61
N THR A 83 26.08 -8.08 -26.59
CA THR A 83 26.82 -6.84 -26.89
C THR A 83 25.85 -5.74 -27.29
N LEU A 84 25.98 -4.57 -26.65
CA LEU A 84 25.28 -3.34 -27.00
C LEU A 84 26.21 -2.45 -27.84
N ALA A 85 25.69 -1.95 -28.95
CA ALA A 85 26.37 -1.00 -29.82
C ALA A 85 25.54 0.28 -29.95
N LEU A 86 26.14 1.41 -29.59
CA LEU A 86 25.54 2.74 -29.69
C LEU A 86 26.12 3.46 -30.91
N GLY A 87 25.26 3.77 -31.88
CA GLY A 87 25.64 4.45 -33.12
C GLY A 87 24.73 5.65 -33.43
N THR A 88 25.05 6.38 -34.50
CA THR A 88 24.30 7.59 -34.92
C THR A 88 22.92 7.29 -35.52
N GLU A 89 22.67 6.03 -35.89
CA GLU A 89 21.39 5.59 -36.50
C GLU A 89 20.48 4.85 -35.51
N GLY A 90 20.93 4.61 -34.27
CA GLY A 90 20.18 3.90 -33.25
C GLY A 90 21.05 3.04 -32.34
N VAL A 91 20.39 2.18 -31.56
CA VAL A 91 21.00 1.27 -30.60
C VAL A 91 20.75 -0.17 -31.03
N THR A 92 21.79 -0.99 -31.10
CA THR A 92 21.68 -2.40 -31.49
C THR A 92 22.13 -3.30 -30.35
N LEU A 93 21.28 -4.27 -30.01
CA LEU A 93 21.57 -5.32 -29.06
C LEU A 93 21.75 -6.65 -29.79
N ALA A 94 22.93 -7.27 -29.64
CA ALA A 94 23.26 -8.56 -30.23
C ALA A 94 23.32 -9.66 -29.17
N LEU A 95 22.56 -10.74 -29.36
CA LEU A 95 22.33 -11.80 -28.38
C LEU A 95 22.80 -13.15 -28.92
N ARG A 96 23.64 -13.85 -28.15
CA ARG A 96 24.23 -15.14 -28.56
C ARG A 96 23.23 -16.28 -28.33
N ARG A 97 23.10 -17.20 -29.30
CA ARG A 97 22.28 -18.40 -29.18
C ARG A 97 23.09 -19.57 -28.61
N GLY A 98 22.63 -20.24 -27.54
CA GLY A 98 23.11 -21.55 -27.12
C GLY A 98 23.08 -22.58 -28.27
N GLY A 99 24.17 -23.33 -28.44
CA GLY A 99 24.40 -24.18 -29.62
C GLY A 99 23.41 -25.34 -29.76
N ALA A 100 22.91 -25.55 -30.99
CA ALA A 100 22.16 -26.74 -31.36
C ALA A 100 23.07 -27.98 -31.31
N LYS A 101 22.58 -29.08 -30.72
CA LYS A 101 23.25 -30.40 -30.75
C LYS A 101 23.48 -30.82 -32.22
N GLU A 102 24.73 -31.01 -32.60
CA GLU A 102 25.10 -31.83 -33.75
C GLU A 102 24.64 -33.27 -33.49
N GLY A 103 23.47 -33.61 -34.01
CA GLY A 103 23.03 -35.00 -34.10
C GLY A 103 23.70 -35.67 -35.28
N THR A 104 24.69 -36.52 -35.04
CA THR A 104 24.82 -37.88 -35.59
C THR A 104 26.18 -38.47 -35.23
N SER A 105 26.17 -39.53 -34.42
CA SER A 105 27.31 -40.45 -34.31
C SER A 105 27.55 -41.09 -35.69
N PRO A 106 28.77 -41.06 -36.25
CA PRO A 106 29.10 -41.91 -37.38
C PRO A 106 29.04 -43.38 -36.91
N ARG A 107 28.36 -44.22 -37.69
CA ARG A 107 28.44 -45.68 -37.55
C ARG A 107 29.90 -46.12 -37.67
N ALA A 108 30.27 -47.10 -36.86
CA ALA A 108 31.54 -47.82 -36.94
C ALA A 108 31.80 -48.34 -38.37
N GLY A 109 32.93 -47.93 -38.92
CA GLY A 109 33.54 -48.42 -40.16
C GLY A 109 35.05 -48.52 -39.98
N ALA A 110 35.64 -49.55 -40.60
CA ALA A 110 36.99 -50.11 -40.43
C ALA A 110 38.20 -49.12 -40.41
N PRO A 111 39.37 -49.54 -39.88
CA PRO A 111 40.52 -48.66 -39.67
C PRO A 111 41.30 -48.39 -40.98
N GLY A 112 41.46 -47.11 -41.33
CA GLY A 112 42.38 -46.66 -42.37
C GLY A 112 42.13 -45.21 -42.83
N GLU A 113 43.20 -44.41 -42.81
CA GLU A 113 43.40 -43.09 -43.43
C GLU A 113 43.07 -41.80 -42.66
N ILE A 114 44.08 -40.92 -42.67
CA ILE A 114 44.20 -39.61 -42.04
C ILE A 114 43.73 -38.55 -43.04
N ALA A 115 42.68 -37.76 -42.77
CA ALA A 115 42.40 -36.54 -43.56
C ALA A 115 41.51 -35.48 -42.84
N ARG A 116 42.14 -34.34 -42.57
CA ARG A 116 41.62 -32.94 -42.48
C ARG A 116 40.39 -32.65 -41.60
N GLY A 117 40.63 -31.98 -40.47
CA GLY A 117 39.59 -31.54 -39.52
C GLY A 117 38.62 -30.45 -40.04
N PRO A 118 37.41 -30.32 -39.45
CA PRO A 118 36.42 -29.34 -39.87
C PRO A 118 36.75 -27.93 -39.38
N ARG A 119 36.52 -26.93 -40.25
CA ARG A 119 36.50 -25.49 -39.92
C ARG A 119 35.41 -25.20 -38.87
N ALA A 120 35.76 -24.45 -37.83
CA ALA A 120 34.82 -23.91 -36.85
C ALA A 120 33.71 -23.09 -37.52
N SER A 121 32.45 -23.40 -37.22
CA SER A 121 31.29 -22.59 -37.58
C SER A 121 31.15 -21.43 -36.59
N SER A 122 30.92 -20.22 -37.11
CA SER A 122 30.70 -19.01 -36.31
C SER A 122 29.35 -19.07 -35.57
N PRO A 123 29.23 -18.57 -34.32
CA PRO A 123 27.98 -18.57 -33.57
C PRO A 123 26.89 -17.70 -34.25
N SER A 124 25.63 -18.15 -34.20
CA SER A 124 24.46 -17.40 -34.69
C SER A 124 23.94 -16.43 -33.61
N PHE A 125 23.70 -15.17 -33.97
CA PHE A 125 23.16 -14.12 -33.09
C PHE A 125 21.73 -13.71 -33.49
N GLN A 126 20.87 -13.33 -32.54
CA GLN A 126 19.65 -12.55 -32.80
C GLN A 126 19.92 -11.06 -32.50
N LEU A 127 19.46 -10.18 -33.39
CA LEU A 127 19.61 -8.73 -33.28
C LEU A 127 18.25 -8.11 -32.95
N VAL A 128 18.22 -7.25 -31.94
CA VAL A 128 17.09 -6.34 -31.66
C VAL A 128 17.63 -4.93 -31.80
N GLY A 129 17.02 -4.14 -32.68
CA GLY A 129 17.39 -2.76 -32.95
C GLY A 129 16.36 -1.80 -32.37
N MET A 130 16.79 -0.87 -31.52
CA MET A 130 16.00 0.30 -31.14
C MET A 130 16.38 1.47 -32.04
N SER A 131 15.41 2.01 -32.75
CA SER A 131 15.58 3.16 -33.64
C SER A 131 14.71 4.33 -33.17
N PHE A 132 15.24 5.55 -33.33
CA PHE A 132 14.60 6.79 -32.94
C PHE A 132 13.82 7.36 -34.13
N VAL A 133 12.51 7.19 -34.16
CA VAL A 133 11.67 7.53 -35.32
C VAL A 133 11.55 9.04 -35.46
N GLY A 134 12.01 9.58 -36.59
CA GLY A 134 11.99 11.02 -36.86
C GLY A 134 13.11 11.82 -36.20
N ALA A 135 14.08 11.15 -35.56
CA ALA A 135 15.21 11.80 -34.90
C ALA A 135 16.25 12.38 -35.88
N ASN A 136 17.05 13.32 -35.37
CA ASN A 136 18.20 13.88 -36.06
C ASN A 136 19.30 12.83 -36.23
N ARG A 137 19.48 12.31 -37.45
CA ARG A 137 20.49 11.29 -37.78
C ARG A 137 21.96 11.77 -37.67
N ARG A 138 22.17 13.05 -37.39
CA ARG A 138 23.48 13.66 -37.16
C ARG A 138 23.66 14.14 -35.72
N ALA A 139 22.79 13.71 -34.79
CA ALA A 139 22.93 14.01 -33.37
C ALA A 139 24.35 13.70 -32.87
N GLU A 140 24.91 14.61 -32.07
CA GLU A 140 26.24 14.44 -31.50
C GLU A 140 26.19 13.35 -30.41
N VAL A 141 27.02 12.32 -30.54
CA VAL A 141 27.12 11.22 -29.57
C VAL A 141 28.46 11.34 -28.83
N SER A 142 28.42 11.56 -27.52
CA SER A 142 29.60 11.77 -26.68
C SER A 142 29.53 10.97 -25.38
N GLY A 143 30.69 10.55 -24.85
CA GLY A 143 30.77 9.81 -23.58
C GLY A 143 30.82 10.77 -22.38
N GLU A 144 30.17 10.38 -21.28
CA GLU A 144 30.08 11.15 -20.03
C GLU A 144 30.77 10.40 -18.86
N GLY A 145 31.43 11.14 -17.98
CA GLY A 145 32.14 10.62 -16.80
C GLY A 145 33.19 9.56 -17.15
N VAL A 146 34.37 10.00 -17.60
CA VAL A 146 35.51 9.11 -17.91
C VAL A 146 35.89 8.32 -16.65
N LEU A 147 35.97 7.00 -16.76
CA LEU A 147 36.36 6.11 -15.66
C LEU A 147 37.88 5.86 -15.66
N GLU A 148 38.43 5.52 -14.49
CA GLU A 148 39.87 5.27 -14.32
C GLU A 148 40.33 3.98 -15.01
N GLY A 149 39.44 2.98 -15.10
CA GLY A 149 39.70 1.69 -15.75
C GLY A 149 39.90 1.80 -17.26
N LYS A 150 40.85 1.03 -17.82
CA LYS A 150 41.12 0.96 -19.27
C LYS A 150 40.98 -0.46 -19.79
N VAL A 151 40.48 -0.60 -21.02
CA VAL A 151 40.36 -1.89 -21.70
C VAL A 151 41.48 -2.04 -22.75
N ASN A 152 42.01 -3.26 -22.88
CA ASN A 152 43.05 -3.59 -23.85
C ASN A 152 42.62 -4.81 -24.70
N TYR A 153 42.85 -4.73 -26.01
CA TYR A 153 42.55 -5.77 -26.99
C TYR A 153 43.84 -6.26 -27.65
N PHE A 154 44.22 -7.50 -27.37
CA PHE A 154 45.39 -8.16 -27.97
C PHE A 154 44.92 -9.21 -28.99
N VAL A 155 44.53 -8.76 -30.19
CA VAL A 155 43.96 -9.66 -31.21
C VAL A 155 45.06 -10.29 -32.06
N GLY A 156 45.37 -11.55 -31.77
CA GLY A 156 46.35 -12.34 -32.52
C GLY A 156 47.80 -11.87 -32.31
N ARG A 157 48.70 -12.39 -33.14
CA ARG A 157 50.16 -12.26 -33.01
C ARG A 157 50.78 -11.06 -33.76
N ASP A 158 49.95 -10.19 -34.33
CA ASP A 158 50.37 -8.98 -35.05
C ASP A 158 50.12 -7.76 -34.14
N PRO A 159 51.17 -7.12 -33.58
CA PRO A 159 51.02 -5.99 -32.66
C PRO A 159 50.31 -4.77 -33.27
N SER A 160 50.27 -4.64 -34.60
CA SER A 160 49.53 -3.55 -35.26
C SER A 160 48.01 -3.66 -35.10
N LYS A 161 47.52 -4.86 -34.75
CA LYS A 161 46.11 -5.15 -34.45
C LYS A 161 45.77 -5.02 -32.97
N TRP A 162 46.75 -4.73 -32.12
CA TRP A 162 46.50 -4.49 -30.70
C TRP A 162 45.92 -3.08 -30.50
N ARG A 163 44.98 -2.95 -29.56
CA ARG A 163 44.45 -1.66 -29.10
C ARG A 163 44.62 -1.61 -27.61
N THR A 164 45.45 -0.69 -27.13
CA THR A 164 45.75 -0.55 -25.71
C THR A 164 45.26 0.80 -25.20
N GLY A 165 44.86 0.85 -23.93
CA GLY A 165 44.40 2.08 -23.29
C GLY A 165 43.06 2.60 -23.80
N VAL A 166 42.14 1.74 -24.24
CA VAL A 166 40.79 2.15 -24.65
C VAL A 166 40.07 2.75 -23.44
N ARG A 167 39.57 3.99 -23.61
CA ARG A 167 38.88 4.75 -22.56
C ARG A 167 37.50 4.16 -22.27
N THR A 168 37.10 4.22 -21.01
CA THR A 168 35.78 3.80 -20.55
C THR A 168 35.03 4.98 -19.92
N PHE A 169 33.70 4.95 -19.99
CA PHE A 169 32.79 6.04 -19.59
C PHE A 169 31.63 5.50 -18.77
N SER A 170 31.13 6.30 -17.83
CA SER A 170 29.94 6.00 -17.02
C SER A 170 28.61 6.19 -17.77
N GLY A 171 28.61 6.99 -18.84
CA GLY A 171 27.42 7.26 -19.66
C GLY A 171 27.74 7.68 -21.11
N VAL A 172 26.70 7.78 -21.94
CA VAL A 172 26.74 8.24 -23.33
C VAL A 172 25.54 9.15 -23.61
N ARG A 173 25.78 10.39 -24.03
CA ARG A 173 24.73 11.36 -24.39
C ARG A 173 24.61 11.54 -25.89
N TYR A 174 23.37 11.55 -26.37
CA TYR A 174 22.92 12.02 -27.68
C TYR A 174 22.33 13.43 -27.52
N ARG A 175 22.99 14.45 -28.07
CA ARG A 175 22.50 15.84 -28.01
C ARG A 175 21.60 16.19 -29.19
N GLU A 176 20.52 16.92 -28.92
CA GLU A 176 19.54 17.34 -29.94
C GLU A 176 19.09 16.14 -30.80
N LEU A 177 18.77 15.04 -30.12
CA LEU A 177 18.26 13.83 -30.77
C LEU A 177 16.93 14.13 -31.46
N TYR A 178 16.09 14.93 -30.80
CA TYR A 178 14.97 15.66 -31.40
C TYR A 178 15.12 17.15 -31.07
N PRO A 179 14.45 18.06 -31.81
CA PRO A 179 14.43 19.49 -31.45
C PRO A 179 14.12 19.74 -29.96
N GLY A 180 15.13 20.18 -29.21
CA GLY A 180 15.04 20.45 -27.78
C GLY A 180 14.98 19.21 -26.86
N VAL A 181 15.35 18.02 -27.36
CA VAL A 181 15.35 16.77 -26.59
C VAL A 181 16.69 16.04 -26.71
N ASP A 182 17.32 15.81 -25.56
CA ASP A 182 18.51 14.96 -25.41
C ASP A 182 18.11 13.54 -24.99
N LEU A 183 18.94 12.55 -25.34
CA LEU A 183 18.87 11.19 -24.82
C LEU A 183 20.18 10.83 -24.11
N VAL A 184 20.10 10.37 -22.87
CA VAL A 184 21.27 10.01 -22.07
C VAL A 184 21.19 8.54 -21.73
N PHE A 185 22.21 7.75 -22.06
CA PHE A 185 22.40 6.40 -21.52
C PHE A 185 23.38 6.46 -20.35
N HIS A 186 23.11 5.77 -19.26
CA HIS A 186 24.02 5.67 -18.13
C HIS A 186 23.91 4.32 -17.44
N GLY A 187 24.93 3.96 -16.68
CA GLY A 187 24.78 2.94 -15.66
C GLY A 187 23.86 3.46 -14.56
N GLY A 188 22.85 2.68 -14.16
CA GLY A 188 22.07 2.97 -12.95
C GLY A 188 22.97 3.07 -11.73
N GLY A 189 22.48 3.67 -10.64
CA GLY A 189 23.28 4.03 -9.44
C GLY A 189 24.13 2.91 -8.83
N ASN A 190 23.88 1.65 -9.19
CA ASN A 190 24.57 0.44 -8.70
C ASN A 190 25.50 -0.23 -9.76
N GLY A 191 25.73 0.39 -10.92
CA GLY A 191 26.80 -0.02 -11.86
C GLY A 191 26.60 -1.33 -12.62
N SER A 192 25.37 -1.85 -12.77
CA SER A 192 25.13 -3.07 -13.59
C SER A 192 23.86 -3.01 -14.45
N GLN A 193 23.20 -1.85 -14.52
CA GLN A 193 21.92 -1.67 -15.20
C GLN A 193 22.06 -0.56 -16.23
N LEU A 194 21.63 -0.79 -17.47
CA LEU A 194 21.56 0.24 -18.51
C LEU A 194 20.25 1.02 -18.35
N GLU A 195 20.34 2.28 -17.93
CA GLU A 195 19.23 3.23 -17.89
C GLU A 195 19.35 4.23 -19.05
N TYR A 196 18.23 4.85 -19.43
CA TYR A 196 18.26 5.97 -20.35
C TYR A 196 17.14 6.99 -20.13
N ASP A 197 17.50 8.27 -20.19
CA ASP A 197 16.59 9.40 -19.96
C ASP A 197 16.33 10.18 -21.24
N PHE A 198 15.08 10.61 -21.46
CA PHE A 198 14.78 11.72 -22.35
C PHE A 198 14.68 13.02 -21.55
N VAL A 199 15.56 13.96 -21.86
CA VAL A 199 15.61 15.28 -21.20
C VAL A 199 15.08 16.32 -22.18
N LEU A 200 13.90 16.88 -21.87
CA LEU A 200 13.21 17.87 -22.68
C LEU A 200 13.49 19.27 -22.14
N ALA A 201 13.96 20.18 -23.00
CA ALA A 201 14.10 21.59 -22.67
C ALA A 201 12.72 22.28 -22.49
N PRO A 202 12.65 23.44 -21.80
CA PRO A 202 11.42 24.23 -21.71
C PRO A 202 10.80 24.48 -23.09
N GLY A 203 9.51 24.16 -23.22
CA GLY A 203 8.76 24.29 -24.47
C GLY A 203 9.01 23.21 -25.53
N ALA A 204 9.88 22.21 -25.30
CA ALA A 204 10.06 21.10 -26.23
C ALA A 204 8.83 20.17 -26.23
N GLU A 205 8.37 19.77 -27.42
CA GLU A 205 7.19 18.91 -27.55
C GLU A 205 7.52 17.45 -27.22
N SER A 206 6.72 16.80 -26.37
CA SER A 206 6.96 15.40 -25.98
C SER A 206 6.51 14.38 -27.02
N ASP A 207 5.50 14.71 -27.83
CA ASP A 207 4.93 13.82 -28.84
C ASP A 207 5.91 13.42 -29.96
N GLN A 208 7.02 14.14 -30.11
CA GLN A 208 8.05 13.83 -31.10
C GLN A 208 8.91 12.61 -30.72
N VAL A 209 8.99 12.26 -29.43
CA VAL A 209 9.78 11.11 -28.94
C VAL A 209 9.06 9.81 -29.28
N ARG A 210 9.62 9.07 -30.25
CA ARG A 210 9.04 7.84 -30.78
C ARG A 210 10.10 6.76 -30.97
N LEU A 211 9.88 5.60 -30.38
CA LEU A 211 10.80 4.46 -30.43
C LEU A 211 10.21 3.37 -31.31
N SER A 212 11.02 2.85 -32.23
CA SER A 212 10.67 1.69 -33.05
C SER A 212 11.64 0.54 -32.78
N PHE A 213 11.08 -0.66 -32.56
CA PHE A 213 11.83 -1.85 -32.24
C PHE A 213 11.87 -2.81 -33.44
N GLU A 214 12.98 -2.80 -34.16
CA GLU A 214 13.28 -3.72 -35.25
C GLU A 214 13.72 -5.08 -34.69
N GLY A 215 13.08 -6.17 -35.17
CA GLY A 215 13.31 -7.52 -34.66
C GLY A 215 12.28 -8.00 -33.62
N ALA A 216 11.35 -7.13 -33.20
CA ALA A 216 10.20 -7.48 -32.38
C ALA A 216 9.06 -8.12 -33.20
N GLU A 217 8.39 -9.12 -32.63
CA GLU A 217 7.20 -9.77 -33.17
C GLU A 217 5.91 -9.01 -32.79
N ALA A 218 5.85 -8.46 -31.58
CA ALA A 218 4.77 -7.61 -31.10
C ALA A 218 5.23 -6.66 -29.98
N LEU A 219 4.45 -5.58 -29.77
CA LEU A 219 4.57 -4.68 -28.62
C LEU A 219 3.23 -4.65 -27.85
N SER A 220 3.27 -4.64 -26.52
CA SER A 220 2.11 -4.45 -25.65
C SER A 220 2.44 -3.61 -24.41
N VAL A 221 1.43 -3.03 -23.76
CA VAL A 221 1.58 -2.34 -22.46
C VAL A 221 0.86 -3.17 -21.41
N GLY A 222 1.58 -3.56 -20.36
CA GLY A 222 1.07 -4.40 -19.27
C GLY A 222 0.18 -3.64 -18.29
N ARG A 223 -0.42 -4.38 -17.34
CA ARG A 223 -1.40 -3.81 -16.39
C ARG A 223 -0.78 -2.81 -15.40
N SER A 224 0.52 -2.95 -15.13
CA SER A 224 1.31 -2.02 -14.31
C SER A 224 1.95 -0.88 -15.11
N GLY A 225 1.61 -0.74 -16.40
CA GLY A 225 2.08 0.35 -17.26
C GLY A 225 3.44 0.13 -17.93
N GLU A 226 4.03 -1.07 -17.80
CA GLU A 226 5.28 -1.49 -18.44
C GLU A 226 5.13 -1.77 -19.95
N LEU A 227 6.17 -1.54 -20.74
CA LEU A 227 6.23 -1.88 -22.16
C LEU A 227 6.85 -3.27 -22.36
N LEU A 228 6.10 -4.17 -23.01
CA LEU A 228 6.52 -5.51 -23.37
C LEU A 228 6.87 -5.58 -24.87
N ILE A 229 8.08 -6.06 -25.19
CA ILE A 229 8.63 -6.22 -26.54
C ILE A 229 8.84 -7.71 -26.81
N GLU A 230 7.92 -8.34 -27.53
CA GLU A 230 8.01 -9.77 -27.86
C GLU A 230 9.01 -10.00 -28.99
N THR A 231 9.87 -11.02 -28.88
CA THR A 231 10.83 -11.41 -29.93
C THR A 231 10.89 -12.93 -30.07
N LYS A 232 11.47 -13.42 -31.17
CA LYS A 232 11.65 -14.86 -31.45
C LYS A 232 12.42 -15.67 -30.39
N ALA A 233 13.03 -15.02 -29.42
CA ALA A 233 13.79 -15.69 -28.38
C ALA A 233 13.40 -15.25 -26.96
N GLY A 234 12.34 -14.45 -26.83
CA GLY A 234 11.81 -14.00 -25.54
C GLY A 234 11.25 -12.59 -25.60
N THR A 235 10.47 -12.24 -24.57
CA THR A 235 9.92 -10.90 -24.31
C THR A 235 10.89 -10.06 -23.49
N ILE A 236 11.23 -8.87 -23.97
CA ILE A 236 11.97 -7.83 -23.23
C ILE A 236 10.92 -6.91 -22.56
N SER A 237 11.08 -6.54 -21.29
CA SER A 237 10.18 -5.62 -20.57
C SER A 237 10.91 -4.32 -20.19
N GLN A 238 10.20 -3.18 -20.20
CA GLN A 238 10.63 -1.88 -19.68
C GLN A 238 9.57 -1.35 -18.72
N SER A 239 9.88 -0.99 -17.47
CA SER A 239 8.86 -0.55 -16.52
C SER A 239 8.25 0.79 -16.90
N ALA A 240 7.11 1.12 -16.26
CA ALA A 240 6.44 2.39 -16.51
C ALA A 240 7.39 3.58 -16.27
N PRO A 241 7.39 4.60 -17.15
CA PRO A 241 8.28 5.73 -17.02
C PRO A 241 7.86 6.62 -15.85
N VAL A 242 8.83 6.99 -15.02
CA VAL A 242 8.71 8.07 -14.05
C VAL A 242 8.97 9.38 -14.79
N ILE A 243 8.02 10.31 -14.70
CA ILE A 243 8.10 11.60 -15.39
C ILE A 243 8.08 12.69 -14.33
N TYR A 244 8.97 13.67 -14.43
CA TYR A 244 9.08 14.71 -13.41
C TYR A 244 9.66 16.04 -13.91
N GLN A 245 9.38 17.10 -13.15
CA GLN A 245 10.00 18.42 -13.26
C GLN A 245 10.71 18.79 -11.96
N GLN A 246 11.70 19.66 -12.03
CA GLN A 246 12.28 20.29 -10.84
C GLN A 246 11.67 21.67 -10.66
N VAL A 247 10.96 21.88 -9.54
CA VAL A 247 10.35 23.16 -9.16
C VAL A 247 10.99 23.58 -7.84
N ASP A 248 11.69 24.72 -7.83
CA ASP A 248 12.41 25.24 -6.66
C ASP A 248 13.40 24.25 -5.99
N GLY A 249 14.00 23.36 -6.80
CA GLY A 249 14.94 22.33 -6.32
C GLY A 249 14.27 21.06 -5.75
N VAL A 250 12.94 20.97 -5.81
CA VAL A 250 12.16 19.79 -5.40
C VAL A 250 11.66 19.05 -6.64
N ARG A 251 11.80 17.72 -6.65
CA ARG A 251 11.25 16.84 -7.70
C ARG A 251 9.73 16.78 -7.58
N ARG A 252 9.02 17.19 -8.63
CA ARG A 252 7.56 17.08 -8.76
C ARG A 252 7.23 16.10 -9.88
N GLU A 253 6.53 15.02 -9.54
CA GLU A 253 6.10 14.02 -10.52
C GLU A 253 4.97 14.55 -11.42
N VAL A 254 4.99 14.10 -12.67
CA VAL A 254 3.97 14.35 -13.69
C VAL A 254 3.38 13.01 -14.06
N SER A 255 2.06 12.84 -13.95
CA SER A 255 1.41 11.59 -14.33
C SER A 255 1.66 11.27 -15.81
N GLY A 256 1.94 10.02 -16.17
CA GLY A 256 2.08 9.63 -17.57
C GLY A 256 2.45 8.15 -17.74
N GLY A 257 2.72 7.73 -18.99
CA GLY A 257 3.06 6.34 -19.30
C GLY A 257 3.24 6.04 -20.79
N TYR A 258 3.56 4.79 -21.13
CA TYR A 258 3.68 4.37 -22.53
C TYR A 258 2.33 4.40 -23.27
N VAL A 259 2.39 4.66 -24.57
CA VAL A 259 1.27 4.51 -25.50
C VAL A 259 1.74 3.85 -26.79
N LEU A 260 1.09 2.74 -27.17
CA LEU A 260 1.35 2.07 -28.44
C LEU A 260 0.82 2.94 -29.57
N ARG A 261 1.67 3.26 -30.55
CA ARG A 261 1.28 3.99 -31.76
C ARG A 261 0.95 3.03 -32.91
N ASN A 262 1.62 1.88 -32.96
CA ASN A 262 1.29 0.74 -33.82
C ASN A 262 2.01 -0.53 -33.32
N ARG A 263 2.04 -1.61 -34.13
CA ARG A 263 2.63 -2.91 -33.77
C ARG A 263 4.16 -2.88 -33.51
N ARG A 264 4.86 -1.80 -33.87
CA ARG A 264 6.32 -1.67 -33.72
C ARG A 264 6.78 -0.35 -33.12
N GLU A 265 5.86 0.58 -32.87
CA GLU A 265 6.18 1.91 -32.38
C GLU A 265 5.46 2.22 -31.06
N VAL A 266 6.22 2.80 -30.14
CA VAL A 266 5.75 3.31 -28.84
C VAL A 266 6.10 4.79 -28.70
N GLY A 267 5.25 5.54 -28.01
CA GLY A 267 5.54 6.88 -27.53
C GLY A 267 5.09 7.04 -26.07
N PHE A 268 5.06 8.28 -25.59
CA PHE A 268 4.66 8.61 -24.23
C PHE A 268 3.36 9.43 -24.21
N ARG A 269 2.56 9.24 -23.17
CA ARG A 269 1.39 10.07 -22.83
C ARG A 269 1.67 10.74 -21.49
N LEU A 270 1.48 12.05 -21.43
CA LEU A 270 1.77 12.86 -20.25
C LEU A 270 0.49 13.56 -19.77
N GLY A 271 0.38 13.79 -18.46
CA GLY A 271 -0.61 14.65 -17.83
C GLY A 271 -0.21 16.12 -17.89
N GLU A 272 -0.91 16.98 -17.15
CA GLU A 272 -0.59 18.41 -17.12
C GLU A 272 0.77 18.68 -16.44
N TYR A 273 1.58 19.55 -17.05
CA TYR A 273 2.89 19.97 -16.54
C TYR A 273 3.21 21.40 -16.95
N GLU A 274 4.17 22.03 -16.27
CA GLU A 274 4.55 23.42 -16.51
C GLU A 274 5.52 23.53 -17.70
N ARG A 275 5.02 23.94 -18.87
CA ARG A 275 5.83 24.02 -20.11
C ARG A 275 7.04 24.96 -20.05
N GLY A 276 7.11 25.85 -19.05
CA GLY A 276 8.25 26.73 -18.81
C GLY A 276 9.45 26.08 -18.13
N LEU A 277 9.34 24.82 -17.68
CA LEU A 277 10.40 24.11 -16.98
C LEU A 277 10.85 22.86 -17.76
N PRO A 278 12.12 22.41 -17.61
CA PRO A 278 12.56 21.15 -18.19
C PRO A 278 11.74 19.96 -17.68
N LEU A 279 11.53 18.96 -18.54
CA LEU A 279 10.83 17.73 -18.21
C LEU A 279 11.77 16.54 -18.43
N VAL A 280 11.86 15.65 -17.45
CA VAL A 280 12.59 14.38 -17.59
C VAL A 280 11.58 13.26 -17.70
N ILE A 281 11.72 12.46 -18.75
CA ILE A 281 11.02 11.17 -18.91
C ILE A 281 12.07 10.10 -18.67
N ASP A 282 11.97 9.43 -17.53
CA ASP A 282 12.87 8.39 -17.04
C ASP A 282 12.10 7.06 -17.04
N PRO A 283 12.21 6.25 -18.10
CA PRO A 283 11.86 4.83 -18.08
C PRO A 283 12.61 4.06 -16.98
N VAL A 284 12.10 4.09 -15.75
CA VAL A 284 12.68 3.34 -14.63
C VAL A 284 12.64 1.84 -14.95
N LEU A 285 13.73 1.14 -14.64
CA LEU A 285 13.85 -0.31 -14.67
C LEU A 285 14.23 -0.74 -13.25
N SER A 286 13.49 -1.63 -12.58
CA SER A 286 13.79 -2.01 -11.18
C SER A 286 13.57 -3.49 -10.85
N TYR A 287 14.41 -4.01 -9.91
CA TYR A 287 15.18 -5.28 -9.67
C TYR A 287 14.59 -6.46 -8.83
N SER A 288 15.22 -7.66 -8.89
CA SER A 288 15.14 -8.87 -8.01
C SER A 288 15.93 -10.06 -8.54
N THR A 289 16.37 -10.92 -7.61
CA THR A 289 17.18 -12.12 -7.84
C THR A 289 16.50 -13.31 -7.13
N TYR A 290 16.26 -14.41 -7.84
CA TYR A 290 15.83 -15.67 -7.21
C TYR A 290 17.02 -16.46 -6.69
N PHE A 291 16.88 -17.00 -5.48
CA PHE A 291 17.71 -18.08 -4.95
C PHE A 291 16.83 -19.31 -4.82
N PHE A 292 17.18 -20.40 -5.49
CA PHE A 292 16.55 -21.69 -5.26
C PHE A 292 17.18 -22.34 -4.02
N ASN A 293 16.37 -22.96 -3.17
CA ASN A 293 16.80 -23.71 -1.98
C ASN A 293 17.69 -22.93 -0.99
N ALA A 294 17.43 -21.63 -0.80
CA ALA A 294 17.96 -20.87 0.34
C ALA A 294 17.25 -21.31 1.64
N SER A 295 17.97 -21.29 2.76
CA SER A 295 17.52 -21.83 4.05
C SER A 295 17.45 -20.78 5.16
N GLU A 296 18.43 -19.87 5.26
CA GLU A 296 18.47 -18.81 6.28
C GLU A 296 19.22 -17.58 5.71
N MET A 297 19.01 -16.40 6.30
CA MET A 297 19.75 -15.18 6.00
C MET A 297 20.36 -14.53 7.24
N ALA A 298 21.34 -13.66 7.02
CA ALA A 298 21.87 -12.77 8.04
C ALA A 298 22.16 -11.39 7.44
N VAL A 299 22.14 -10.34 8.26
CA VAL A 299 22.36 -8.96 7.80
C VAL A 299 23.50 -8.31 8.59
N ASP A 300 24.47 -7.71 7.89
CA ASP A 300 25.56 -6.99 8.55
C ASP A 300 25.17 -5.55 8.93
N SER A 301 26.02 -4.88 9.73
CA SER A 301 25.78 -3.49 10.16
C SER A 301 25.79 -2.46 9.02
N ALA A 302 26.29 -2.83 7.83
CA ALA A 302 26.23 -2.01 6.63
C ALA A 302 24.94 -2.27 5.81
N GLY A 303 24.12 -3.22 6.26
CA GLY A 303 22.85 -3.62 5.65
C GLY A 303 23.00 -4.65 4.53
N ALA A 304 24.21 -5.19 4.30
CA ALA A 304 24.44 -6.23 3.30
C ALA A 304 23.84 -7.56 3.76
N VAL A 305 23.17 -8.26 2.84
CA VAL A 305 22.43 -9.49 3.14
C VAL A 305 23.26 -10.70 2.75
N TYR A 306 23.35 -11.66 3.65
CA TYR A 306 24.01 -12.93 3.43
C TYR A 306 22.97 -14.03 3.40
N VAL A 307 23.05 -14.93 2.42
CA VAL A 307 22.11 -16.04 2.26
C VAL A 307 22.89 -17.34 2.18
N VAL A 308 22.42 -18.35 2.92
CA VAL A 308 22.91 -19.73 2.83
C VAL A 308 21.82 -20.63 2.25
N GLY A 309 22.22 -21.66 1.52
CA GLY A 309 21.32 -22.70 1.04
C GLY A 309 22.08 -23.81 0.34
N SER A 310 21.39 -24.51 -0.56
CA SER A 310 21.97 -25.60 -1.36
C SER A 310 21.68 -25.48 -2.84
N ALA A 311 22.63 -25.92 -3.67
CA ALA A 311 22.47 -25.95 -5.11
C ALA A 311 22.91 -27.31 -5.65
N ASP A 312 22.19 -27.81 -6.65
CA ASP A 312 22.51 -29.07 -7.29
C ASP A 312 22.94 -28.89 -8.75
N VAL A 313 23.50 -29.96 -9.32
CA VAL A 313 24.03 -29.97 -10.69
C VAL A 313 22.98 -29.73 -11.78
N SER A 314 21.69 -29.89 -11.46
CA SER A 314 20.58 -29.60 -12.37
C SER A 314 20.20 -28.13 -12.39
N ALA A 315 20.49 -27.39 -11.31
CA ALA A 315 20.23 -25.95 -11.16
C ALA A 315 21.40 -25.17 -10.51
N PRO A 316 22.61 -25.13 -11.12
CA PRO A 316 23.74 -24.42 -10.55
C PRO A 316 23.57 -22.89 -10.62
N LEU A 317 23.85 -22.20 -9.52
CA LEU A 317 23.95 -20.75 -9.41
C LEU A 317 25.28 -20.20 -10.01
N PRO A 318 25.29 -18.99 -10.60
CA PRO A 318 26.50 -18.42 -11.17
C PRO A 318 27.43 -17.88 -10.08
N ALA A 319 28.47 -18.63 -9.72
CA ALA A 319 29.48 -18.16 -8.77
C ALA A 319 30.26 -16.95 -9.30
N THR A 320 30.66 -16.04 -8.41
CA THR A 320 31.39 -14.83 -8.78
C THR A 320 32.87 -15.13 -9.08
N PRO A 321 33.51 -14.46 -10.05
CA PRO A 321 34.94 -14.62 -10.30
C PRO A 321 35.77 -14.34 -9.04
N GLY A 322 36.68 -15.25 -8.69
CA GLY A 322 37.52 -15.13 -7.49
C GLY A 322 36.88 -15.62 -6.18
N SER A 323 35.70 -16.23 -6.24
CA SER A 323 35.10 -16.98 -5.12
C SER A 323 35.95 -18.19 -4.71
N PHE A 324 35.81 -18.63 -3.46
CA PHE A 324 36.54 -19.77 -2.90
C PHE A 324 36.35 -21.05 -3.72
N GLN A 325 35.09 -21.41 -3.97
CA GLN A 325 34.72 -22.56 -4.78
C GLN A 325 33.72 -22.10 -5.86
N PRO A 326 34.18 -21.90 -7.11
CA PRO A 326 33.36 -21.32 -8.18
C PRO A 326 32.44 -22.32 -8.89
N THR A 327 32.52 -23.60 -8.54
CA THR A 327 31.72 -24.68 -9.15
C THR A 327 31.30 -25.69 -8.10
N LEU A 328 30.13 -26.29 -8.29
CA LEU A 328 29.73 -27.49 -7.54
C LEU A 328 30.81 -28.57 -7.70
N ARG A 329 31.16 -29.21 -6.59
CA ARG A 329 32.10 -30.35 -6.55
C ARG A 329 31.35 -31.67 -6.44
N GLY A 330 30.22 -31.71 -5.74
CA GLY A 330 29.32 -32.85 -5.61
C GLY A 330 28.02 -32.72 -6.39
N GLY A 331 27.08 -33.64 -6.12
CA GLY A 331 25.72 -33.61 -6.69
C GLY A 331 24.87 -32.46 -6.15
N THR A 332 25.07 -32.11 -4.87
CA THR A 332 24.45 -31.01 -4.16
C THR A 332 25.47 -30.45 -3.18
N ASP A 333 25.82 -29.16 -3.31
CA ASP A 333 26.71 -28.46 -2.38
C ASP A 333 25.96 -27.30 -1.70
N ALA A 334 26.42 -26.90 -0.52
CA ALA A 334 25.95 -25.66 0.08
C ALA A 334 26.44 -24.46 -0.74
N PHE A 335 25.66 -23.38 -0.79
CA PHE A 335 26.11 -22.09 -1.34
C PHE A 335 26.05 -21.01 -0.28
N VAL A 336 26.90 -20.00 -0.45
CA VAL A 336 26.88 -18.76 0.33
C VAL A 336 26.90 -17.59 -0.63
N ALA A 337 25.88 -16.74 -0.54
CA ALA A 337 25.76 -15.52 -1.32
C ALA A 337 25.83 -14.30 -0.40
N LYS A 338 26.53 -13.25 -0.84
CA LYS A 338 26.46 -11.92 -0.24
C LYS A 338 25.86 -10.96 -1.26
N LEU A 339 24.81 -10.28 -0.87
CA LEU A 339 24.18 -9.18 -1.58
C LEU A 339 24.63 -7.86 -0.96
N ASP A 340 24.66 -6.81 -1.77
CA ASP A 340 24.86 -5.46 -1.27
C ASP A 340 23.70 -4.99 -0.38
N SER A 341 23.83 -3.80 0.21
CA SER A 341 22.84 -3.30 1.18
C SER A 341 21.48 -2.91 0.57
N SER A 342 21.43 -2.84 -0.75
CA SER A 342 20.20 -2.65 -1.51
C SER A 342 19.47 -3.98 -1.76
N GLY A 343 20.14 -5.13 -1.57
CA GLY A 343 19.62 -6.45 -1.92
C GLY A 343 19.56 -6.70 -3.42
N THR A 344 20.18 -5.83 -4.24
CA THR A 344 19.99 -5.80 -5.70
C THR A 344 21.22 -6.28 -6.47
N SER A 345 22.40 -6.30 -5.83
CA SER A 345 23.65 -6.72 -6.46
C SER A 345 24.34 -7.81 -5.66
N LEU A 346 24.74 -8.88 -6.36
CA LEU A 346 25.54 -9.95 -5.79
C LEU A 346 26.99 -9.49 -5.63
N SER A 347 27.44 -9.31 -4.39
CA SER A 347 28.83 -9.02 -4.04
C SER A 347 29.72 -10.24 -4.25
N TYR A 348 29.28 -11.41 -3.78
CA TYR A 348 29.91 -12.69 -4.09
C TYR A 348 28.91 -13.85 -4.02
N LEU A 349 29.21 -14.94 -4.72
CA LEU A 349 28.62 -16.27 -4.50
C LEU A 349 29.70 -17.33 -4.59
N THR A 350 29.75 -18.22 -3.61
CA THR A 350 30.65 -19.37 -3.55
C THR A 350 29.88 -20.62 -3.16
N TYR A 351 30.38 -21.78 -3.57
CA TYR A 351 29.94 -23.08 -3.06
C TYR A 351 30.77 -23.53 -1.86
N LEU A 352 30.28 -24.53 -1.13
CA LEU A 352 30.93 -25.25 -0.05
C LEU A 352 30.49 -26.72 -0.11
N GLY A 353 31.37 -27.60 -0.57
CA GLY A 353 31.06 -29.03 -0.62
C GLY A 353 32.24 -29.92 -1.02
N GLY A 354 32.10 -31.21 -0.73
CA GLY A 354 33.02 -32.27 -1.13
C GLY A 354 32.77 -32.75 -2.56
N THR A 355 33.50 -33.76 -3.02
CA THR A 355 33.36 -34.26 -4.40
C THR A 355 32.12 -35.11 -4.63
N GLY A 356 31.51 -35.66 -3.58
CA GLY A 356 30.38 -36.60 -3.68
C GLY A 356 30.64 -37.78 -4.64
N ILE A 357 29.68 -38.71 -4.77
CA ILE A 357 29.73 -39.72 -5.84
C ILE A 357 29.01 -39.14 -7.07
N PRO A 358 29.57 -39.21 -8.30
CA PRO A 358 28.87 -38.74 -9.49
C PRO A 358 27.53 -39.48 -9.71
N PRO A 359 26.45 -38.81 -10.16
CA PRO A 359 25.17 -39.46 -10.39
C PRO A 359 25.29 -40.52 -11.49
N GLY A 360 25.22 -41.79 -11.12
CA GLY A 360 25.35 -42.91 -12.06
C GLY A 360 25.01 -44.30 -11.54
N ILE A 361 24.76 -44.47 -10.23
CA ILE A 361 24.41 -45.75 -9.62
C ILE A 361 23.49 -45.47 -8.42
N LEU A 362 22.18 -45.61 -8.63
CA LEU A 362 21.08 -45.67 -7.64
C LEU A 362 21.13 -44.66 -6.47
N PHE A 363 20.31 -43.61 -6.56
CA PHE A 363 19.70 -42.80 -5.48
C PHE A 363 20.54 -42.13 -4.36
N ASP A 364 21.85 -42.37 -4.23
CA ASP A 364 22.65 -41.78 -3.13
C ASP A 364 23.56 -40.64 -3.64
N ALA A 365 23.00 -39.44 -3.83
CA ALA A 365 23.82 -38.24 -3.82
C ALA A 365 24.15 -37.94 -2.35
N LEU A 366 25.43 -37.96 -1.96
CA LEU A 366 25.90 -37.50 -0.64
C LEU A 366 25.83 -35.96 -0.65
N PRO A 367 24.81 -35.32 -0.06
CA PRO A 367 24.59 -33.90 -0.20
C PRO A 367 25.32 -33.13 0.90
N ASP A 368 25.72 -31.90 0.57
CA ASP A 368 26.14 -30.90 1.55
C ASP A 368 25.05 -29.81 1.62
N TYR A 369 24.44 -29.65 2.79
CA TYR A 369 23.40 -28.63 3.02
C TYR A 369 23.86 -27.55 3.97
N GLY A 370 23.64 -26.29 3.61
CA GLY A 370 23.83 -25.16 4.53
C GLY A 370 22.49 -24.80 5.16
N TYR A 371 22.40 -24.85 6.50
CA TYR A 371 21.15 -24.59 7.23
C TYR A 371 21.19 -23.29 8.02
N GLY A 372 22.35 -22.93 8.58
CA GLY A 372 22.47 -21.76 9.44
C GLY A 372 23.57 -20.78 9.01
N ILE A 373 23.34 -19.48 9.14
CA ILE A 373 24.30 -18.41 8.84
C ILE A 373 24.30 -17.28 9.88
N ALA A 374 25.49 -16.81 10.26
CA ALA A 374 25.66 -15.59 11.05
C ALA A 374 26.81 -14.73 10.49
N VAL A 375 26.84 -13.44 10.80
CA VAL A 375 27.87 -12.51 10.29
C VAL A 375 28.51 -11.70 11.42
N ASP A 376 29.83 -11.59 11.41
CA ASP A 376 30.55 -10.74 12.37
C ASP A 376 30.65 -9.28 11.90
N ALA A 377 31.07 -8.39 12.81
CA ALA A 377 31.23 -6.97 12.52
C ALA A 377 32.28 -6.65 11.43
N ALA A 378 33.14 -7.61 11.08
CA ALA A 378 34.11 -7.47 9.98
C ALA A 378 33.51 -7.90 8.62
N GLY A 379 32.27 -8.40 8.58
CA GLY A 379 31.59 -8.89 7.40
C GLY A 379 31.96 -10.32 7.02
N SER A 380 32.56 -11.10 7.93
CA SER A 380 32.87 -12.52 7.73
C SER A 380 31.63 -13.37 8.00
N ALA A 381 31.27 -14.25 7.07
CA ALA A 381 30.13 -15.15 7.19
C ALA A 381 30.52 -16.45 7.90
N TYR A 382 29.69 -16.92 8.83
CA TYR A 382 29.82 -18.16 9.58
C TYR A 382 28.65 -19.06 9.21
N ILE A 383 28.93 -20.30 8.83
CA ILE A 383 27.96 -21.20 8.25
C ILE A 383 27.97 -22.52 9.01
N THR A 384 26.79 -23.03 9.32
CA THR A 384 26.59 -24.42 9.77
C THR A 384 25.59 -25.15 8.88
N GLY A 385 25.61 -26.47 8.97
CA GLY A 385 24.84 -27.33 8.10
C GLY A 385 25.27 -28.78 8.27
N VAL A 386 25.01 -29.60 7.27
CA VAL A 386 25.40 -31.01 7.23
C VAL A 386 26.28 -31.32 6.04
N THR A 387 27.14 -32.30 6.22
CA THR A 387 27.93 -32.90 5.15
C THR A 387 27.93 -34.42 5.30
N GLN A 388 27.70 -35.12 4.19
CA GLN A 388 27.87 -36.57 4.11
C GLN A 388 29.18 -36.94 3.40
N THR A 389 30.01 -35.95 3.09
CA THR A 389 31.26 -36.13 2.33
C THR A 389 32.46 -36.20 3.28
N ASN A 390 33.40 -37.11 3.01
CA ASN A 390 34.63 -37.25 3.80
C ASN A 390 35.72 -36.25 3.38
N ASP A 391 35.49 -35.53 2.28
CA ASP A 391 36.41 -34.57 1.68
C ASP A 391 35.87 -33.14 1.70
N PHE A 392 34.91 -32.85 2.60
CA PHE A 392 34.43 -31.50 2.85
C PHE A 392 35.62 -30.54 3.14
N PRO A 393 35.61 -29.29 2.63
CA PRO A 393 36.72 -28.37 2.80
C PRO A 393 36.99 -28.04 4.28
N VAL A 394 38.13 -28.47 4.82
CA VAL A 394 38.57 -28.18 6.20
C VAL A 394 39.90 -27.44 6.24
N THR A 395 40.11 -26.60 7.27
CA THR A 395 41.37 -25.86 7.46
C THR A 395 42.38 -26.60 8.32
N SER A 396 43.67 -26.29 8.14
CA SER A 396 44.72 -26.87 8.98
C SER A 396 44.55 -26.50 10.46
N GLY A 397 44.57 -27.50 11.33
CA GLY A 397 44.39 -27.32 12.78
C GLY A 397 42.92 -27.15 13.21
N ALA A 398 41.96 -27.48 12.34
CA ALA A 398 40.54 -27.55 12.68
C ALA A 398 40.29 -28.40 13.94
N ALA A 399 39.29 -28.01 14.74
CA ALA A 399 38.89 -28.71 15.96
C ALA A 399 38.58 -30.20 15.70
N ARG A 400 37.97 -30.50 14.55
CA ARG A 400 37.76 -31.85 14.01
C ARG A 400 38.18 -31.86 12.53
N PRO A 401 39.34 -32.44 12.21
CA PRO A 401 39.88 -32.40 10.85
C PRO A 401 39.30 -33.48 9.91
N ALA A 402 38.44 -34.38 10.41
CA ALA A 402 37.84 -35.47 9.64
C ALA A 402 36.41 -35.73 10.15
N SER A 403 35.56 -36.26 9.26
CA SER A 403 34.21 -36.73 9.60
C SER A 403 34.27 -37.82 10.68
N GLY A 404 33.34 -37.76 11.62
CA GLY A 404 33.12 -38.76 12.64
C GLY A 404 32.22 -39.91 12.18
N GLY A 405 31.25 -39.64 11.30
CA GLY A 405 30.18 -40.58 10.96
C GLY A 405 29.68 -40.48 9.52
N ALA A 406 28.45 -40.99 9.32
CA ALA A 406 27.77 -41.02 8.01
C ALA A 406 27.26 -39.64 7.56
N GLN A 407 26.99 -38.75 8.53
CA GLN A 407 26.64 -37.36 8.31
C GLN A 407 27.07 -36.57 9.54
N ASP A 408 27.91 -35.57 9.34
CA ASP A 408 28.36 -34.69 10.41
C ASP A 408 27.81 -33.28 10.19
N ALA A 409 27.65 -32.52 11.27
CA ALA A 409 27.53 -31.08 11.13
C ALA A 409 28.87 -30.47 10.68
N PHE A 410 28.86 -29.30 10.07
CA PHE A 410 30.07 -28.52 9.83
C PHE A 410 29.96 -27.10 10.41
N VAL A 411 31.11 -26.47 10.62
CA VAL A 411 31.21 -25.04 10.96
C VAL A 411 32.29 -24.40 10.11
N THR A 412 31.91 -23.46 9.24
CA THR A 412 32.80 -22.75 8.32
C THR A 412 32.76 -21.25 8.58
N LYS A 413 33.92 -20.57 8.59
CA LYS A 413 34.02 -19.11 8.53
C LYS A 413 34.66 -18.69 7.20
N LEU A 414 33.94 -17.89 6.40
CA LEU A 414 34.44 -17.28 5.17
C LEU A 414 34.99 -15.87 5.43
N ASN A 415 36.00 -15.47 4.65
CA ASN A 415 36.44 -14.07 4.66
C ASN A 415 35.37 -13.14 4.05
N PRO A 416 35.42 -11.82 4.29
CA PRO A 416 34.37 -10.90 3.82
C PRO A 416 34.18 -10.82 2.30
N SER A 417 35.17 -11.27 1.53
CA SER A 417 35.10 -11.35 0.06
C SER A 417 34.58 -12.68 -0.48
N GLY A 418 34.32 -13.68 0.38
CA GLY A 418 33.95 -15.03 -0.05
C GLY A 418 35.04 -15.79 -0.82
N SER A 419 36.30 -15.33 -0.78
CA SER A 419 37.40 -15.85 -1.60
C SER A 419 38.25 -16.91 -0.89
N ALA A 420 38.16 -17.02 0.45
CA ALA A 420 38.92 -17.98 1.23
C ALA A 420 38.20 -18.35 2.55
N LEU A 421 38.47 -19.57 3.03
CA LEU A 421 38.12 -20.01 4.37
C LEU A 421 39.06 -19.37 5.40
N VAL A 422 38.50 -18.74 6.44
CA VAL A 422 39.24 -18.34 7.64
C VAL A 422 39.46 -19.58 8.52
N TYR A 423 38.41 -20.37 8.74
CA TYR A 423 38.48 -21.72 9.28
C TYR A 423 37.32 -22.58 8.76
N SER A 424 37.46 -23.89 8.81
CA SER A 424 36.37 -24.86 8.60
C SER A 424 36.68 -26.17 9.33
N THR A 425 35.68 -26.75 9.98
CA THR A 425 35.77 -27.99 10.78
C THR A 425 34.49 -28.82 10.69
N TYR A 426 34.62 -30.14 10.84
CA TYR A 426 33.49 -31.01 11.15
C TYR A 426 33.02 -30.82 12.61
N LEU A 427 31.81 -31.26 12.90
CA LEU A 427 31.20 -31.29 14.22
C LEU A 427 30.24 -32.50 14.30
N GLY A 428 30.74 -33.61 14.80
CA GLY A 428 29.98 -34.86 14.89
C GLY A 428 30.77 -35.98 15.55
N GLY A 429 30.02 -37.00 15.97
CA GLY A 429 30.48 -38.30 16.44
C GLY A 429 30.26 -39.37 15.38
N SER A 430 30.01 -40.61 15.78
CA SER A 430 30.00 -41.78 14.89
C SER A 430 28.70 -42.00 14.08
N ASP A 431 27.63 -41.31 14.42
CA ASP A 431 26.29 -41.43 13.80
C ASP A 431 25.90 -40.12 13.08
N VAL A 432 24.62 -39.92 12.83
CA VAL A 432 24.08 -38.72 12.19
C VAL A 432 24.05 -37.54 13.16
N ASP A 433 24.70 -36.46 12.76
CA ASP A 433 24.72 -35.19 13.47
C ASP A 433 24.34 -34.05 12.52
N SER A 434 23.62 -33.04 13.02
CA SER A 434 23.16 -31.93 12.19
C SER A 434 23.28 -30.58 12.89
N GLY A 435 23.96 -29.63 12.26
CA GLY A 435 24.03 -28.23 12.71
C GLY A 435 22.90 -27.45 12.05
N ARG A 436 22.08 -26.79 12.85
CA ARG A 436 20.82 -26.17 12.39
C ARG A 436 20.77 -24.67 12.59
N SER A 437 21.35 -24.18 13.68
CA SER A 437 21.38 -22.76 13.99
C SER A 437 22.77 -22.35 14.49
N ILE A 438 23.20 -21.15 14.13
CA ILE A 438 24.48 -20.59 14.50
C ILE A 438 24.33 -19.13 14.97
N ALA A 439 24.94 -18.79 16.09
CA ALA A 439 24.98 -17.42 16.62
C ALA A 439 26.40 -17.05 17.06
N LEU A 440 26.69 -15.75 17.16
CA LEU A 440 28.02 -15.23 17.50
C LEU A 440 27.99 -14.39 18.78
N ASP A 441 29.04 -14.47 19.59
CA ASP A 441 29.29 -13.43 20.61
C ASP A 441 30.18 -12.30 20.06
N ALA A 442 30.33 -11.23 20.85
CA ALA A 442 31.13 -10.07 20.47
C ALA A 442 32.63 -10.37 20.27
N ALA A 443 33.12 -11.53 20.75
CA ALA A 443 34.50 -11.97 20.52
C ALA A 443 34.67 -12.75 19.20
N GLY A 444 33.56 -13.06 18.52
CA GLY A 444 33.53 -13.86 17.30
C GLY A 444 33.58 -15.37 17.55
N SER A 445 33.27 -15.84 18.77
CA SER A 445 33.09 -17.26 19.04
C SER A 445 31.74 -17.72 18.48
N ALA A 446 31.73 -18.87 17.80
CA ALA A 446 30.52 -19.42 17.17
C ALA A 446 29.80 -20.40 18.10
N TYR A 447 28.50 -20.21 18.28
CA TYR A 447 27.61 -21.07 19.06
C TYR A 447 26.73 -21.82 18.08
N VAL A 448 26.80 -23.15 18.08
CA VAL A 448 26.08 -24.01 17.14
C VAL A 448 25.15 -24.92 17.92
N ALA A 449 23.89 -24.92 17.51
CA ALA A 449 22.86 -25.82 18.01
C ALA A 449 22.34 -26.73 16.90
N GLY A 450 21.86 -27.91 17.31
CA GLY A 450 21.39 -28.93 16.39
C GLY A 450 21.15 -30.26 17.07
N GLY A 451 20.98 -31.31 16.27
CA GLY A 451 20.69 -32.67 16.73
C GLY A 451 21.87 -33.61 16.63
N THR A 452 21.94 -34.56 17.57
CA THR A 452 22.95 -35.63 17.54
C THR A 452 22.35 -36.99 17.90
N ASN A 453 22.53 -37.95 16.99
CA ASN A 453 22.31 -39.37 17.28
C ASN A 453 23.56 -40.02 17.90
N SER A 454 24.71 -39.37 17.82
CA SER A 454 26.01 -39.88 18.26
C SER A 454 26.14 -39.91 19.79
N ALA A 455 26.27 -41.11 20.36
CA ALA A 455 26.60 -41.26 21.79
C ALA A 455 28.01 -40.76 22.13
N ASP A 456 28.89 -40.66 21.13
CA ASP A 456 30.28 -40.19 21.21
C ASP A 456 30.46 -38.78 20.63
N PHE A 457 29.40 -37.96 20.60
CA PHE A 457 29.48 -36.57 20.17
C PHE A 457 30.58 -35.79 20.94
N PRO A 458 31.34 -34.88 20.29
CA PRO A 458 32.47 -34.22 20.93
C PRO A 458 32.08 -33.27 22.07
N VAL A 459 32.16 -33.72 23.32
CA VAL A 459 31.83 -32.90 24.50
C VAL A 459 33.04 -32.21 25.15
N LYS A 460 32.83 -31.02 25.74
CA LYS A 460 33.82 -30.30 26.55
C LYS A 460 33.14 -29.38 27.54
N ASN A 461 33.57 -29.37 28.81
CA ASN A 461 32.94 -28.53 29.87
C ASN A 461 31.40 -28.67 29.90
N ALA A 462 30.92 -29.90 29.69
CA ALA A 462 29.53 -30.15 29.35
C ALA A 462 28.60 -30.06 30.56
N LEU A 463 27.44 -29.42 30.37
CA LEU A 463 26.31 -29.47 31.28
C LEU A 463 25.74 -30.90 31.40
N GLN A 464 25.57 -31.57 30.25
CA GLN A 464 25.27 -32.98 30.14
C GLN A 464 26.38 -33.67 29.33
N PRO A 465 27.19 -34.54 29.96
CA PRO A 465 28.33 -35.16 29.29
C PRO A 465 27.98 -36.40 28.45
N GLN A 466 26.71 -36.85 28.47
CA GLN A 466 26.24 -38.05 27.79
C GLN A 466 24.84 -37.81 27.22
N LYS A 467 24.56 -38.37 26.04
CA LYS A 467 23.22 -38.41 25.44
C LYS A 467 22.27 -39.20 26.34
N LYS A 468 21.09 -38.66 26.61
CA LYS A 468 20.03 -39.31 27.39
C LYS A 468 18.94 -39.89 26.50
N GLY A 469 18.61 -39.23 25.41
CA GLY A 469 17.58 -39.67 24.48
C GLY A 469 17.93 -40.97 23.78
N LYS A 470 16.89 -41.71 23.39
CA LYS A 470 17.07 -43.01 22.71
C LYS A 470 17.50 -42.85 21.26
N THR A 471 17.05 -41.77 20.62
CA THR A 471 17.32 -41.50 19.20
C THR A 471 18.21 -40.27 19.06
N GLU A 472 17.71 -39.08 19.40
CA GLU A 472 18.39 -37.80 19.22
C GLU A 472 18.19 -36.91 20.45
N ASP A 473 19.26 -36.22 20.87
CA ASP A 473 19.20 -35.08 21.79
C ASP A 473 19.65 -33.82 21.06
N PHE A 474 19.29 -32.66 21.59
CA PHE A 474 19.99 -31.43 21.20
C PHE A 474 21.45 -31.45 21.62
N PHE A 475 22.31 -30.80 20.84
CA PHE A 475 23.62 -30.35 21.28
C PHE A 475 23.72 -28.83 21.27
N LEU A 476 24.62 -28.29 22.10
CA LEU A 476 25.06 -26.90 22.03
C LEU A 476 26.59 -26.85 22.15
N THR A 477 27.23 -26.30 21.12
CA THR A 477 28.69 -26.20 21.02
C THR A 477 29.13 -24.76 20.85
N LYS A 478 30.10 -24.30 21.65
CA LYS A 478 30.80 -23.04 21.46
C LYS A 478 32.21 -23.30 20.92
N LEU A 479 32.53 -22.77 19.74
CA LEU A 479 33.86 -22.78 19.13
C LEU A 479 34.64 -21.52 19.50
N ALA A 480 35.95 -21.67 19.71
CA ALA A 480 36.86 -20.53 19.79
C ALA A 480 36.86 -19.74 18.46
N PRO A 481 37.17 -18.42 18.47
CA PRO A 481 37.08 -17.57 17.26
C PRO A 481 38.00 -17.99 16.09
N ASP A 482 39.02 -18.82 16.37
CA ASP A 482 39.93 -19.36 15.36
C ASP A 482 39.50 -20.73 14.79
N GLY A 483 38.42 -21.30 15.31
CA GLY A 483 37.86 -22.60 14.90
C GLY A 483 38.70 -23.82 15.26
N LYS A 484 39.74 -23.69 16.10
CA LYS A 484 40.69 -24.78 16.39
C LYS A 484 40.35 -25.60 17.62
N SER A 485 39.44 -25.11 18.47
CA SER A 485 39.03 -25.84 19.66
C SER A 485 37.62 -25.46 20.12
N PHE A 486 36.96 -26.38 20.81
CA PHE A 486 35.73 -26.10 21.54
C PHE A 486 36.05 -25.30 22.81
N GLU A 487 35.27 -24.28 23.15
CA GLU A 487 35.27 -23.66 24.48
C GLU A 487 34.40 -24.49 25.43
N TYR A 488 33.22 -24.88 24.96
CA TYR A 488 32.39 -25.93 25.55
C TYR A 488 31.57 -26.65 24.47
N SER A 489 31.09 -27.86 24.78
CA SER A 489 30.13 -28.60 23.99
C SER A 489 29.39 -29.59 24.88
N THR A 490 28.07 -29.65 24.76
CA THR A 490 27.19 -30.41 25.66
C THR A 490 26.00 -30.99 24.91
N PHE A 491 25.46 -32.09 25.42
CA PHE A 491 24.08 -32.51 25.13
C PHE A 491 23.09 -31.65 25.94
N LEU A 492 21.85 -31.57 25.48
CA LEU A 492 20.75 -31.01 26.24
C LEU A 492 19.41 -31.68 25.88
N GLY A 493 19.09 -32.76 26.59
CA GLY A 493 17.88 -33.55 26.34
C GLY A 493 17.37 -34.32 27.56
N GLY A 494 16.25 -35.00 27.35
CA GLY A 494 15.59 -35.92 28.28
C GLY A 494 15.71 -37.37 27.81
N THR A 495 14.82 -38.25 28.26
CA THR A 495 14.89 -39.70 27.95
C THR A 495 14.21 -40.11 26.64
N GLU A 496 13.38 -39.24 26.07
CA GLU A 496 12.70 -39.48 24.80
C GLU A 496 13.44 -38.81 23.65
N TYR A 497 12.73 -38.13 22.74
CA TYR A 497 13.29 -37.60 21.50
C TYR A 497 13.21 -36.06 21.53
N GLU A 498 14.32 -35.41 21.21
CA GLU A 498 14.41 -33.97 20.98
C GLU A 498 14.80 -33.73 19.52
N PRO A 499 13.85 -33.34 18.65
CA PRO A 499 14.10 -33.30 17.21
C PRO A 499 15.05 -32.16 16.86
N GLY A 500 16.29 -32.50 16.55
CA GLY A 500 17.36 -31.52 16.43
C GLY A 500 17.24 -30.58 15.24
N TYR A 501 16.37 -30.89 14.27
CA TYR A 501 16.13 -30.06 13.09
C TYR A 501 15.51 -28.70 13.40
N ASP A 502 14.86 -28.55 14.55
CA ASP A 502 14.23 -27.31 15.04
C ASP A 502 14.93 -26.77 16.31
N ALA A 503 16.25 -26.99 16.41
CA ALA A 503 17.08 -26.46 17.50
C ALA A 503 17.67 -25.09 17.12
N HIS A 504 17.19 -24.03 17.76
CA HIS A 504 17.57 -22.63 17.48
C HIS A 504 18.41 -22.03 18.60
N VAL A 505 19.44 -21.26 18.26
CA VAL A 505 20.32 -20.60 19.24
C VAL A 505 20.42 -19.10 19.04
N ALA A 506 20.32 -18.34 20.14
CA ALA A 506 20.66 -16.93 20.22
C ALA A 506 21.65 -16.67 21.37
N VAL A 507 22.41 -15.58 21.30
CA VAL A 507 23.45 -15.26 22.31
C VAL A 507 23.29 -13.82 22.78
N ASP A 508 23.35 -13.59 24.10
CA ASP A 508 23.31 -12.24 24.66
C ASP A 508 24.69 -11.58 24.72
N ALA A 509 24.72 -10.28 25.02
CA ALA A 509 25.97 -9.51 25.12
C ALA A 509 26.91 -9.98 26.24
N ALA A 510 26.42 -10.78 27.21
CA ALA A 510 27.25 -11.40 28.25
C ALA A 510 27.84 -12.75 27.80
N GLY A 511 27.48 -13.23 26.61
CA GLY A 511 27.90 -14.51 26.05
C GLY A 511 27.09 -15.71 26.56
N ALA A 512 25.93 -15.49 27.18
CA ALA A 512 25.05 -16.60 27.54
C ALA A 512 24.24 -17.04 26.31
N ALA A 513 24.16 -18.36 26.11
CA ALA A 513 23.46 -18.94 24.97
C ALA A 513 22.02 -19.31 25.35
N TYR A 514 21.08 -19.06 24.47
CA TYR A 514 19.67 -19.37 24.62
C TYR A 514 19.32 -20.40 23.55
N LEU A 515 18.90 -21.58 23.97
CA LEU A 515 18.44 -22.66 23.10
C LEU A 515 16.92 -22.73 23.16
N ALA A 516 16.27 -22.76 22.00
CA ALA A 516 14.86 -23.11 21.86
C ALA A 516 14.67 -24.29 20.90
N GLY A 517 13.63 -25.07 21.15
CA GLY A 517 13.19 -26.20 20.35
C GLY A 517 11.97 -26.82 21.02
N TYR A 518 11.61 -28.05 20.68
CA TYR A 518 10.56 -28.79 21.39
C TYR A 518 11.03 -30.19 21.77
N THR A 519 10.36 -30.76 22.77
CA THR A 519 10.74 -32.04 23.36
C THR A 519 9.53 -32.94 23.54
N TYR A 520 9.72 -34.24 23.35
CA TYR A 520 8.77 -35.27 23.76
C TYR A 520 9.05 -35.78 25.19
N SER A 521 10.11 -35.31 25.84
CA SER A 521 10.58 -35.77 27.14
C SER A 521 9.90 -35.01 28.28
N ALA A 522 9.28 -35.75 29.19
CA ALA A 522 8.77 -35.21 30.46
C ALA A 522 9.87 -34.90 31.48
N ASP A 523 11.10 -35.36 31.22
CA ASP A 523 12.27 -35.18 32.08
C ASP A 523 13.37 -34.31 31.43
N TYR A 524 12.98 -33.42 30.52
CA TYR A 524 13.90 -32.40 29.98
C TYR A 524 14.44 -31.54 31.14
N PRO A 525 15.71 -31.11 31.11
CA PRO A 525 16.34 -30.46 32.26
C PRO A 525 15.76 -29.07 32.54
N THR A 526 14.95 -28.91 33.59
CA THR A 526 14.42 -27.61 34.03
C THR A 526 15.10 -27.08 35.29
N THR A 527 15.04 -25.77 35.51
CA THR A 527 15.58 -25.12 36.71
C THR A 527 14.50 -24.86 37.77
N PRO A 528 14.85 -24.85 39.07
CA PRO A 528 13.92 -24.46 40.12
C PRO A 528 13.32 -23.06 39.87
N GLY A 529 11.99 -22.95 39.97
CA GLY A 529 11.29 -21.68 39.75
C GLY A 529 11.08 -21.29 38.28
N ALA A 530 11.45 -22.16 37.33
CA ALA A 530 11.11 -21.99 35.92
C ALA A 530 9.59 -21.79 35.72
N PHE A 531 9.23 -21.06 34.66
CA PHE A 531 7.84 -20.76 34.33
C PHE A 531 6.95 -22.02 34.29
N GLN A 532 7.44 -23.07 33.63
CA GLN A 532 6.87 -24.42 33.69
C GLN A 532 8.01 -25.43 33.94
N THR A 533 7.93 -26.15 35.06
CA THR A 533 8.94 -27.16 35.45
C THR A 533 8.65 -28.56 34.94
N ALA A 534 7.46 -28.78 34.38
CA ALA A 534 7.01 -30.02 33.76
C ALA A 534 6.12 -29.65 32.56
N PRO A 535 6.08 -30.47 31.50
CA PRO A 535 5.27 -30.16 30.34
C PRO A 535 3.78 -30.42 30.64
N LYS A 536 2.90 -29.85 29.82
CA LYS A 536 1.44 -29.98 29.95
C LYS A 536 0.82 -31.07 29.07
N LEU A 537 1.60 -32.06 28.68
CA LEU A 537 1.18 -33.16 27.80
C LEU A 537 -0.07 -33.91 28.30
N GLN A 538 -1.11 -34.02 27.46
CA GLN A 538 -2.17 -35.02 27.67
C GLN A 538 -1.70 -36.43 27.25
N ALA A 539 -2.40 -37.47 27.74
CA ALA A 539 -2.11 -38.84 27.33
C ALA A 539 -2.52 -39.09 25.87
N GLY A 540 -1.53 -39.18 24.97
CA GLY A 540 -1.70 -39.41 23.53
C GLY A 540 -0.36 -39.65 22.82
N PHE A 541 -0.39 -40.05 21.55
CA PHE A 541 0.83 -40.26 20.75
C PHE A 541 1.32 -38.91 20.17
N PHE A 542 2.62 -38.62 20.29
CA PHE A 542 3.35 -37.48 19.68
C PHE A 542 2.87 -36.06 20.07
N ILE A 543 2.77 -35.77 21.37
CA ILE A 543 2.51 -34.41 21.88
C ILE A 543 3.84 -33.85 22.42
N SER A 544 4.19 -32.62 22.04
CA SER A 544 5.44 -31.94 22.42
C SER A 544 5.17 -30.58 23.05
N ASP A 545 6.02 -30.15 23.98
CA ASP A 545 6.06 -28.76 24.48
C ASP A 545 7.34 -28.09 24.00
N VAL A 546 7.32 -26.76 23.84
CA VAL A 546 8.53 -25.98 23.60
C VAL A 546 9.40 -25.97 24.85
N VAL A 547 10.72 -25.95 24.66
CA VAL A 547 11.71 -25.74 25.71
C VAL A 547 12.52 -24.50 25.43
N VAL A 548 12.84 -23.74 26.49
CA VAL A 548 13.72 -22.57 26.41
C VAL A 548 14.77 -22.67 27.51
N SER A 549 16.03 -22.81 27.12
CA SER A 549 17.17 -23.02 28.02
C SER A 549 18.19 -21.91 27.85
N LYS A 550 18.46 -21.15 28.92
CA LYS A 550 19.58 -20.19 28.97
C LYS A 550 20.78 -20.85 29.64
N VAL A 551 21.82 -21.11 28.87
CA VAL A 551 23.10 -21.71 29.30
C VAL A 551 24.09 -20.61 29.64
N ALA A 552 24.77 -20.73 30.79
CA ALA A 552 25.76 -19.76 31.22
C ALA A 552 26.95 -19.68 30.22
N PRO A 553 27.68 -18.55 30.12
CA PRO A 553 28.74 -18.38 29.12
C PRO A 553 29.86 -19.44 29.14
N GLY A 554 30.08 -20.08 30.29
CA GLY A 554 31.04 -21.17 30.45
C GLY A 554 30.53 -22.56 30.06
N GLY A 555 29.26 -22.71 29.66
CA GLY A 555 28.65 -23.97 29.21
C GLY A 555 28.25 -24.97 30.29
N GLY A 556 28.83 -24.88 31.49
CA GLY A 556 28.67 -25.91 32.54
C GLY A 556 27.42 -25.82 33.42
N SER A 557 26.53 -24.83 33.23
CA SER A 557 25.35 -24.65 34.07
C SER A 557 24.21 -23.94 33.33
N LEU A 558 22.96 -24.28 33.68
CA LEU A 558 21.77 -23.53 33.26
C LEU A 558 21.58 -22.29 34.15
N VAL A 559 21.38 -21.14 33.54
CA VAL A 559 20.87 -19.93 34.21
C VAL A 559 19.37 -20.11 34.48
N TYR A 560 18.62 -20.53 33.46
CA TYR A 560 17.27 -21.06 33.60
C TYR A 560 16.98 -22.10 32.50
N SER A 561 16.01 -22.96 32.71
CA SER A 561 15.39 -23.76 31.66
C SER A 561 13.95 -24.10 32.01
N THR A 562 13.05 -23.93 31.04
CA THR A 562 11.60 -24.04 31.22
C THR A 562 10.95 -24.75 30.03
N TYR A 563 9.84 -25.43 30.30
CA TYR A 563 8.84 -25.74 29.27
C TYR A 563 8.02 -24.48 28.94
N LEU A 564 7.40 -24.49 27.77
CA LEU A 564 6.43 -23.51 27.28
C LEU A 564 5.40 -24.25 26.41
N GLY A 565 4.25 -24.56 26.98
CA GLY A 565 3.23 -25.30 26.25
C GLY A 565 1.88 -25.41 26.95
N GLY A 566 0.93 -25.98 26.21
CA GLY A 566 -0.43 -26.29 26.60
C GLY A 566 -0.69 -27.81 26.57
N ALA A 567 -1.94 -28.20 26.40
CA ALA A 567 -2.37 -29.60 26.45
C ALA A 567 -2.07 -30.41 25.17
N SER A 568 -1.86 -29.71 24.04
CA SER A 568 -1.60 -30.24 22.69
C SER A 568 -0.15 -29.92 22.26
N GLY A 569 0.20 -30.20 21.00
CA GLY A 569 1.58 -30.03 20.53
C GLY A 569 1.98 -28.58 20.23
N GLU A 570 3.16 -28.19 20.68
CA GLU A 570 3.85 -26.94 20.37
C GLU A 570 5.20 -27.19 19.69
N TYR A 571 5.56 -26.26 18.81
CA TYR A 571 6.80 -26.23 18.04
C TYR A 571 7.42 -24.84 18.13
N ALA A 572 8.74 -24.76 18.32
CA ALA A 572 9.49 -23.50 18.23
C ALA A 572 10.26 -23.48 16.92
N PHE A 573 10.16 -22.38 16.17
CA PHE A 573 10.82 -22.19 14.88
C PHE A 573 11.85 -21.06 14.89
N GLY A 574 11.88 -20.24 15.95
CA GLY A 574 12.88 -19.19 16.11
C GLY A 574 13.02 -18.67 17.52
N ILE A 575 14.22 -18.18 17.85
CA ILE A 575 14.52 -17.48 19.09
C ILE A 575 15.39 -16.25 18.84
N ALA A 576 15.03 -15.13 19.48
CA ALA A 576 15.81 -13.91 19.51
C ALA A 576 15.96 -13.39 20.95
N VAL A 577 17.03 -12.65 21.23
CA VAL A 577 17.30 -12.12 22.58
C VAL A 577 17.56 -10.63 22.51
N ASP A 578 16.81 -9.86 23.30
CA ASP A 578 16.98 -8.41 23.35
C ASP A 578 18.11 -7.96 24.29
N ALA A 579 18.46 -6.67 24.23
CA ALA A 579 19.53 -6.08 25.03
C ALA A 579 19.31 -6.18 26.55
N SER A 580 18.09 -6.49 27.01
CA SER A 580 17.77 -6.72 28.42
C SER A 580 17.94 -8.18 28.85
N GLY A 581 18.32 -9.07 27.92
CA GLY A 581 18.49 -10.50 28.16
C GLY A 581 17.17 -11.24 28.27
N GLN A 582 16.11 -10.75 27.61
CA GLN A 582 14.80 -11.38 27.53
C GLN A 582 14.68 -12.16 26.21
N ALA A 583 14.24 -13.41 26.29
CA ALA A 583 14.08 -14.29 25.13
C ALA A 583 12.70 -14.11 24.48
N HIS A 584 12.69 -13.98 23.16
CA HIS A 584 11.52 -13.96 22.30
C HIS A 584 11.49 -15.26 21.51
N VAL A 585 10.41 -16.03 21.63
CA VAL A 585 10.26 -17.34 20.98
C VAL A 585 9.03 -17.32 20.10
N ALA A 586 9.24 -17.64 18.82
CA ALA A 586 8.19 -17.76 17.81
C ALA A 586 8.01 -19.23 17.41
N GLY A 587 6.78 -19.60 17.10
CA GLY A 587 6.46 -20.98 16.70
C GLY A 587 4.99 -21.20 16.42
N ALA A 588 4.56 -22.46 16.49
CA ALA A 588 3.18 -22.88 16.30
C ALA A 588 2.65 -23.68 17.50
N THR A 589 1.36 -23.55 17.78
CA THR A 589 0.66 -24.27 18.85
C THR A 589 -0.67 -24.84 18.36
N ASN A 590 -0.96 -26.07 18.77
CA ASN A 590 -2.27 -26.72 18.60
C ASN A 590 -3.10 -26.67 19.89
N SER A 591 -2.67 -25.90 20.89
CA SER A 591 -3.31 -25.83 22.21
C SER A 591 -4.23 -24.61 22.32
N ASP A 592 -5.49 -24.85 22.65
CA ASP A 592 -6.44 -23.81 23.06
C ASP A 592 -6.08 -23.19 24.43
N ASP A 593 -5.22 -23.85 25.21
CA ASP A 593 -4.75 -23.42 26.53
C ASP A 593 -3.26 -23.02 26.56
N PHE A 594 -2.69 -22.64 25.42
CA PHE A 594 -1.33 -22.12 25.32
C PHE A 594 -1.17 -20.91 26.26
N PRO A 595 -0.04 -20.77 27.01
CA PRO A 595 0.07 -19.76 28.05
C PRO A 595 0.13 -18.33 27.48
N THR A 596 -0.94 -17.54 27.63
CA THR A 596 -0.98 -16.14 27.20
C THR A 596 -0.82 -15.16 28.36
N GLN A 597 -0.23 -13.99 28.10
CA GLN A 597 -0.11 -12.88 29.04
C GLN A 597 0.04 -11.56 28.29
N ASN A 598 -0.67 -10.49 28.67
CA ASN A 598 -0.63 -9.20 27.95
C ASN A 598 -0.80 -9.37 26.43
N ALA A 599 -1.68 -10.28 26.02
CA ALA A 599 -1.74 -10.79 24.66
C ALA A 599 -2.42 -9.81 23.70
N LEU A 600 -1.89 -9.69 22.49
CA LEU A 600 -2.60 -9.11 21.35
C LEU A 600 -3.86 -9.92 21.04
N GLN A 601 -3.72 -11.24 21.01
CA GLN A 601 -4.77 -12.21 20.83
C GLN A 601 -4.72 -13.23 22.00
N PRO A 602 -5.66 -13.15 22.95
CA PRO A 602 -5.63 -13.96 24.17
C PRO A 602 -6.15 -15.39 24.00
N ALA A 603 -6.77 -15.73 22.86
CA ALA A 603 -7.37 -17.03 22.60
C ALA A 603 -7.12 -17.48 21.15
N ALA A 604 -6.93 -18.78 20.95
CA ALA A 604 -6.87 -19.41 19.64
C ALA A 604 -8.16 -19.15 18.85
N ARG A 605 -8.03 -18.99 17.53
CA ARG A 605 -9.17 -18.80 16.60
C ARG A 605 -9.24 -19.89 15.54
N ASP A 606 -8.12 -20.54 15.23
CA ASP A 606 -8.07 -21.71 14.37
C ASP A 606 -7.96 -23.02 15.19
N PRO A 607 -8.88 -23.99 15.04
CA PRO A 607 -8.74 -25.32 15.64
C PRO A 607 -7.64 -26.20 15.00
N PHE A 608 -7.03 -25.79 13.89
CA PHE A 608 -6.03 -26.56 13.13
C PHE A 608 -4.57 -26.14 13.38
N GLY A 609 -4.34 -25.11 14.21
CA GLY A 609 -3.02 -24.62 14.62
C GLY A 609 -2.90 -23.10 14.53
N ASN A 610 -2.24 -22.46 15.50
CA ASN A 610 -2.04 -21.00 15.51
C ASN A 610 -0.55 -20.70 15.68
N GLY A 611 -0.06 -19.62 15.07
CA GLY A 611 1.25 -19.08 15.41
C GLY A 611 1.26 -18.55 16.84
N PHE A 612 2.44 -18.44 17.45
CA PHE A 612 2.58 -17.74 18.72
C PHE A 612 3.86 -16.90 18.76
N LEU A 613 3.84 -15.88 19.61
CA LEU A 613 5.03 -15.17 20.05
C LEU A 613 5.01 -15.06 21.58
N THR A 614 6.07 -15.54 22.22
CA THR A 614 6.26 -15.44 23.68
C THR A 614 7.52 -14.67 24.01
N LYS A 615 7.40 -13.69 24.92
CA LYS A 615 8.53 -13.00 25.53
C LYS A 615 8.69 -13.41 26.99
N LEU A 616 9.77 -14.10 27.32
CA LEU A 616 10.12 -14.50 28.69
C LEU A 616 10.86 -13.38 29.43
N ASN A 617 10.64 -13.27 30.73
CA ASN A 617 11.48 -12.42 31.57
C ASN A 617 12.92 -12.96 31.62
N ALA A 618 13.90 -12.12 31.96
CA ALA A 618 15.31 -12.49 31.93
C ALA A 618 15.70 -13.63 32.90
N ALA A 619 14.83 -13.93 33.87
CA ALA A 619 15.01 -15.02 34.84
C ALA A 619 14.35 -16.34 34.39
N GLY A 620 13.57 -16.36 33.30
CA GLY A 620 12.83 -17.53 32.83
C GLY A 620 11.70 -18.00 33.76
N THR A 621 11.26 -17.14 34.69
CA THR A 621 10.27 -17.49 35.73
C THR A 621 8.84 -17.05 35.39
N GLY A 622 8.67 -16.23 34.36
CA GLY A 622 7.38 -15.68 33.96
C GLY A 622 7.42 -15.01 32.60
N LEU A 623 6.24 -14.75 32.05
CA LEU A 623 6.08 -14.11 30.74
C LEU A 623 6.02 -12.58 30.93
N VAL A 624 6.63 -11.84 30.01
CA VAL A 624 6.41 -10.39 29.85
C VAL A 624 5.14 -10.19 29.04
N TYR A 625 5.06 -10.88 27.91
CA TYR A 625 3.84 -11.10 27.14
C TYR A 625 3.91 -12.46 26.43
N SER A 626 2.75 -12.98 26.04
CA SER A 626 2.61 -14.11 25.13
C SER A 626 1.24 -14.04 24.46
N THR A 627 1.21 -14.28 23.15
CA THR A 627 0.03 -14.12 22.30
C THR A 627 -0.05 -15.19 21.25
N TYR A 628 -1.28 -15.54 20.86
CA TYR A 628 -1.53 -16.22 19.59
C TYR A 628 -1.32 -15.24 18.43
N LEU A 629 -1.03 -15.77 17.25
CA LEU A 629 -0.94 -15.09 15.95
C LEU A 629 -1.67 -15.98 14.93
N GLY A 630 -2.89 -15.61 14.57
CA GLY A 630 -3.71 -16.40 13.63
C GLY A 630 -5.15 -15.88 13.60
N GLY A 631 -6.01 -16.52 12.81
CA GLY A 631 -7.38 -16.05 12.65
C GLY A 631 -8.37 -17.18 12.41
N THR A 632 -9.47 -16.86 11.74
CA THR A 632 -10.46 -17.83 11.29
C THR A 632 -10.05 -18.39 9.92
N PRO A 633 -9.97 -19.73 9.78
CA PRO A 633 -9.56 -20.35 8.52
C PRO A 633 -10.43 -19.94 7.33
N HIS A 634 -9.80 -19.64 6.21
CA HIS A 634 -10.53 -19.31 4.97
C HIS A 634 -11.35 -20.51 4.46
N ALA A 635 -12.65 -20.30 4.22
CA ALA A 635 -13.63 -21.36 3.93
C ALA A 635 -13.33 -22.23 2.68
N ALA A 636 -12.46 -21.78 1.78
CA ALA A 636 -12.00 -22.56 0.61
C ALA A 636 -11.03 -23.70 0.99
N CYS A 637 -10.50 -23.70 2.21
CA CYS A 637 -9.60 -24.71 2.75
C CYS A 637 -10.40 -25.81 3.48
N GLY A 638 -10.74 -26.90 2.78
CA GLY A 638 -11.39 -28.06 3.39
C GLY A 638 -10.44 -28.80 4.35
N GLY A 639 -10.79 -28.90 5.63
CA GLY A 639 -9.92 -29.34 6.73
C GLY A 639 -9.24 -30.71 6.57
N ARG A 640 -7.94 -30.70 6.25
CA ARG A 640 -7.06 -31.88 6.27
C ARG A 640 -5.83 -31.58 7.15
N ILE A 641 -5.43 -32.54 7.98
CA ILE A 641 -4.39 -32.37 9.01
C ILE A 641 -3.00 -32.78 8.47
N ILE A 642 -2.05 -31.86 8.64
CA ILE A 642 -0.57 -31.89 8.86
C ILE A 642 0.22 -33.14 8.38
N PHE A 643 1.21 -32.91 7.49
CA PHE A 643 2.59 -33.49 7.41
C PHE A 643 3.31 -33.15 6.06
N ASP A 644 2.86 -32.14 5.31
CA ASP A 644 3.45 -31.71 4.02
C ASP A 644 3.51 -30.16 4.02
N PRO A 645 4.58 -29.46 3.56
CA PRO A 645 4.72 -28.01 3.69
C PRO A 645 3.69 -27.19 2.91
N VAL A 646 2.79 -27.83 2.16
CA VAL A 646 1.79 -27.16 1.35
C VAL A 646 0.47 -27.90 1.39
N VAL A 647 -0.57 -27.12 1.71
CA VAL A 647 -2.01 -27.34 1.51
C VAL A 647 -2.74 -27.19 2.86
N CYS A 648 -3.29 -25.99 3.06
CA CYS A 648 -4.32 -25.61 4.03
C CYS A 648 -4.27 -26.30 5.40
N GLY A 649 -3.54 -25.71 6.36
CA GLY A 649 -3.61 -26.09 7.76
C GLY A 649 -2.73 -25.22 8.64
N GLY A 650 -3.35 -24.58 9.65
CA GLY A 650 -2.71 -23.84 10.74
C GLY A 650 -1.98 -22.56 10.32
N GLU A 651 -1.98 -21.54 11.18
CA GLU A 651 -1.02 -20.44 11.09
C GLU A 651 0.28 -20.78 11.83
N ASP A 652 1.41 -20.25 11.38
CA ASP A 652 2.68 -20.35 12.10
C ASP A 652 3.39 -19.01 12.26
N ALA A 653 4.34 -18.96 13.20
CA ALA A 653 5.34 -17.91 13.33
C ALA A 653 6.71 -18.56 13.13
N SER A 654 7.22 -18.51 11.90
CA SER A 654 8.38 -19.26 11.44
C SER A 654 9.72 -18.66 11.90
N ALA A 655 9.79 -17.33 12.07
CA ALA A 655 11.01 -16.67 12.52
C ALA A 655 10.72 -15.40 13.32
N VAL A 656 11.69 -15.00 14.15
CA VAL A 656 11.64 -13.80 14.98
C VAL A 656 12.99 -13.09 15.02
N ALA A 657 12.96 -11.77 14.87
CA ALA A 657 14.10 -10.87 15.10
C ALA A 657 13.76 -9.77 16.09
N VAL A 658 14.77 -9.17 16.73
CA VAL A 658 14.60 -8.05 17.67
C VAL A 658 15.53 -6.89 17.33
N ASP A 659 14.99 -5.67 17.37
CA ASP A 659 15.80 -4.46 17.19
C ASP A 659 16.43 -3.98 18.50
N ALA A 660 17.29 -2.96 18.41
CA ALA A 660 17.94 -2.34 19.55
C ALA A 660 16.97 -1.66 20.55
N ALA A 661 15.74 -1.36 20.13
CA ALA A 661 14.69 -0.83 21.00
C ALA A 661 13.89 -1.96 21.71
N GLY A 662 14.16 -3.22 21.38
CA GLY A 662 13.49 -4.40 21.93
C GLY A 662 12.13 -4.69 21.27
N ASN A 663 11.85 -4.11 20.10
CA ASN A 663 10.69 -4.48 19.30
C ASN A 663 10.94 -5.84 18.65
N ALA A 664 9.94 -6.72 18.67
CA ALA A 664 9.98 -8.01 18.02
C ALA A 664 9.36 -7.92 16.62
N TYR A 665 10.01 -8.53 15.64
CA TYR A 665 9.54 -8.70 14.27
C TYR A 665 9.33 -10.18 14.02
N VAL A 666 8.15 -10.56 13.56
CA VAL A 666 7.79 -11.96 13.32
C VAL A 666 7.30 -12.13 11.91
N THR A 667 7.68 -13.24 11.28
CA THR A 667 7.12 -13.68 10.00
C THR A 667 6.61 -15.12 10.10
N GLY A 668 5.91 -15.55 9.06
CA GLY A 668 5.25 -16.85 8.93
C GLY A 668 4.31 -16.80 7.74
N HIS A 669 3.35 -17.70 7.72
CA HIS A 669 2.24 -17.65 6.76
C HIS A 669 0.88 -17.57 7.47
N THR A 670 -0.09 -16.98 6.77
CA THR A 670 -1.46 -16.91 7.23
C THR A 670 -2.43 -17.26 6.11
N THR A 671 -3.43 -18.08 6.46
CA THR A 671 -4.60 -18.37 5.60
C THR A 671 -5.85 -17.61 6.06
N SER A 672 -5.73 -16.81 7.11
CA SER A 672 -6.84 -16.12 7.75
C SER A 672 -7.04 -14.70 7.22
N LEU A 673 -8.27 -14.36 6.85
CA LEU A 673 -8.65 -13.01 6.41
C LEU A 673 -8.72 -12.01 7.59
N ASP A 674 -8.93 -12.51 8.81
CA ASP A 674 -8.97 -11.72 10.04
C ASP A 674 -7.69 -11.88 10.87
N PHE A 675 -6.55 -12.15 10.22
CA PHE A 675 -5.24 -12.16 10.87
C PHE A 675 -5.05 -10.85 11.68
N PRO A 676 -4.54 -10.91 12.92
CA PRO A 676 -4.49 -9.77 13.82
C PRO A 676 -3.56 -8.66 13.28
N ALA A 677 -4.16 -7.69 12.57
CA ALA A 677 -3.47 -6.56 11.96
C ALA A 677 -4.05 -5.21 12.45
N PRO A 678 -3.22 -4.16 12.57
CA PRO A 678 -3.69 -2.78 12.72
C PRO A 678 -4.32 -2.27 11.42
N SER A 679 -5.04 -1.14 11.46
CA SER A 679 -6.01 -0.71 10.43
C SER A 679 -5.44 -0.24 9.06
N ASP A 680 -4.15 -0.40 8.78
CA ASP A 680 -3.51 0.06 7.53
C ASP A 680 -2.30 -0.81 7.11
N PRO A 681 -2.50 -2.10 6.76
CA PRO A 681 -1.42 -2.96 6.25
C PRO A 681 -1.05 -2.59 4.80
N LEU A 682 0.20 -2.84 4.39
CA LEU A 682 0.67 -2.65 2.99
C LEU A 682 -0.23 -3.42 1.99
N GLN A 683 -0.78 -4.56 2.44
CA GLN A 683 -1.78 -5.34 1.74
C GLN A 683 -2.98 -5.59 2.67
N ALA A 684 -4.17 -5.14 2.29
CA ALA A 684 -5.39 -5.13 3.11
C ALA A 684 -6.04 -6.51 3.39
N GLY A 685 -5.42 -7.60 2.94
CA GLY A 685 -5.94 -8.97 3.08
C GLY A 685 -5.16 -9.94 2.21
N LEU A 686 -5.55 -11.22 2.20
CA LEU A 686 -4.90 -12.24 1.40
C LEU A 686 -5.15 -12.02 -0.10
N ASN A 687 -4.10 -12.12 -0.92
CA ASN A 687 -4.20 -12.13 -2.38
C ASN A 687 -4.33 -13.54 -2.94
N GLY A 688 -4.02 -14.56 -2.13
CA GLY A 688 -4.10 -15.98 -2.47
C GLY A 688 -4.67 -16.85 -1.35
N PRO A 689 -4.58 -18.19 -1.46
CA PRO A 689 -4.95 -19.12 -0.39
C PRO A 689 -4.08 -19.03 0.87
N SER A 690 -2.86 -18.48 0.78
CA SER A 690 -1.95 -18.28 1.91
C SER A 690 -0.92 -17.23 1.55
N ASP A 691 -0.75 -16.22 2.40
CA ASP A 691 0.25 -15.18 2.19
C ASP A 691 1.28 -15.20 3.33
N ALA A 692 2.51 -14.78 3.03
CA ALA A 692 3.48 -14.49 4.08
C ALA A 692 3.01 -13.26 4.88
N TYR A 693 3.37 -13.16 6.16
CA TYR A 693 3.09 -11.94 6.93
C TYR A 693 4.33 -11.39 7.62
N VAL A 694 4.28 -10.11 7.97
CA VAL A 694 5.20 -9.50 8.93
C VAL A 694 4.37 -8.81 10.00
N ILE A 695 4.71 -9.02 11.27
CA ILE A 695 4.14 -8.27 12.40
C ILE A 695 5.27 -7.73 13.28
N LYS A 696 5.18 -6.45 13.64
CA LYS A 696 6.09 -5.78 14.59
C LYS A 696 5.34 -5.55 15.90
N LEU A 697 5.88 -6.03 17.02
CA LEU A 697 5.36 -5.80 18.35
C LEU A 697 6.34 -4.97 19.17
N ASN A 698 5.82 -4.03 19.95
CA ASN A 698 6.64 -3.27 20.90
C ASN A 698 7.05 -4.15 22.10
N PRO A 699 7.98 -3.69 22.98
CA PRO A 699 8.41 -4.48 24.13
C PRO A 699 7.29 -4.87 25.11
N ALA A 700 6.12 -4.22 25.03
CA ALA A 700 4.93 -4.51 25.84
C ALA A 700 3.95 -5.50 25.18
N GLY A 701 4.23 -5.98 23.96
CA GLY A 701 3.40 -6.94 23.23
C GLY A 701 2.27 -6.32 22.41
N GLN A 702 2.32 -5.00 22.16
CA GLN A 702 1.32 -4.32 21.31
C GLN A 702 1.81 -4.29 19.86
N ALA A 703 0.93 -4.62 18.91
CA ALA A 703 1.22 -4.53 17.49
C ALA A 703 1.42 -3.06 17.07
N LEU A 704 2.59 -2.77 16.49
CA LEU A 704 2.94 -1.48 15.91
C LEU A 704 2.66 -1.44 14.40
N PHE A 705 2.84 -2.58 13.74
CA PHE A 705 2.71 -2.75 12.30
C PHE A 705 2.38 -4.21 12.00
N SER A 706 1.51 -4.47 11.04
CA SER A 706 1.42 -5.79 10.41
C SER A 706 1.06 -5.61 8.95
N THR A 707 1.53 -6.53 8.11
CA THR A 707 1.10 -6.65 6.73
C THR A 707 1.19 -8.10 6.27
N THR A 708 0.33 -8.47 5.32
CA THR A 708 0.55 -9.64 4.47
C THR A 708 1.37 -9.25 3.24
N ILE A 709 2.03 -10.24 2.65
CA ILE A 709 2.85 -10.13 1.45
C ILE A 709 2.55 -11.40 0.66
N GLY A 710 1.78 -11.27 -0.43
CA GLY A 710 1.32 -12.43 -1.20
C GLY A 710 0.79 -12.09 -2.59
N GLY A 711 0.87 -13.09 -3.48
CA GLY A 711 0.29 -13.10 -4.82
C GLY A 711 -0.95 -14.01 -4.85
N SER A 712 -1.33 -14.51 -6.02
CA SER A 712 -2.55 -15.32 -6.19
C SER A 712 -2.48 -16.77 -5.67
N SER A 713 -1.36 -17.18 -5.08
CA SER A 713 -1.02 -18.57 -4.72
C SER A 713 -0.53 -18.69 -3.27
N TYR A 714 0.40 -19.62 -2.98
CA TYR A 714 0.89 -19.90 -1.63
C TYR A 714 2.21 -19.20 -1.37
N GLU A 715 2.26 -18.45 -0.28
CA GLU A 715 3.47 -17.81 0.22
C GLU A 715 3.73 -18.04 1.68
N TYR A 716 5.04 -18.08 1.97
CA TYR A 716 5.59 -18.47 3.24
C TYR A 716 6.77 -17.57 3.58
N GLY A 717 6.72 -16.84 4.69
CA GLY A 717 7.89 -16.21 5.27
C GLY A 717 8.73 -17.27 5.98
N ALA A 718 10.00 -17.42 5.62
CA ALA A 718 10.90 -18.43 6.18
C ALA A 718 11.85 -17.86 7.23
N ASP A 719 12.32 -16.62 7.04
CA ASP A 719 13.27 -15.98 7.94
C ASP A 719 13.11 -14.46 7.95
N ILE A 720 13.44 -13.79 9.06
CA ILE A 720 13.29 -12.34 9.23
C ILE A 720 14.46 -11.76 10.02
N GLU A 721 14.99 -10.62 9.57
CA GLU A 721 16.14 -9.96 10.20
C GLU A 721 15.93 -8.46 10.38
N ALA A 722 16.35 -7.94 11.54
CA ALA A 722 16.29 -6.51 11.86
C ALA A 722 17.63 -5.85 11.52
N GLY A 723 17.64 -5.01 10.47
CA GLY A 723 18.83 -4.35 9.97
C GLY A 723 19.02 -2.91 10.46
N PRO A 724 20.12 -2.26 10.01
CA PRO A 724 20.45 -0.89 10.43
C PRO A 724 19.39 0.12 9.96
N GLY A 725 19.17 1.15 10.78
CA GLY A 725 18.21 2.22 10.47
C GLY A 725 16.74 1.79 10.49
N GLY A 726 16.42 0.65 11.13
CA GLY A 726 15.06 0.15 11.29
C GLY A 726 14.51 -0.63 10.10
N ALA A 727 15.33 -0.86 9.06
CA ALA A 727 14.97 -1.74 7.96
C ALA A 727 14.76 -3.19 8.44
N VAL A 728 13.77 -3.87 7.86
CA VAL A 728 13.46 -5.28 8.10
C VAL A 728 13.68 -6.04 6.82
N TYR A 729 14.40 -7.15 6.92
CA TYR A 729 14.66 -8.05 5.81
C TYR A 729 13.82 -9.30 6.03
N LEU A 730 13.19 -9.79 4.97
CA LEU A 730 12.32 -10.96 4.97
C LEU A 730 12.79 -11.91 3.86
N PHE A 731 13.05 -13.16 4.21
CA PHE A 731 13.29 -14.24 3.27
C PHE A 731 12.10 -15.20 3.30
N GLY A 732 11.71 -15.75 2.16
CA GLY A 732 10.58 -16.66 2.08
C GLY A 732 10.44 -17.37 0.75
N TYR A 733 9.34 -18.11 0.59
CA TYR A 733 9.02 -18.92 -0.57
C TYR A 733 7.69 -18.49 -1.20
N THR A 734 7.61 -18.51 -2.52
CA THR A 734 6.37 -18.22 -3.25
C THR A 734 6.13 -19.17 -4.41
N SER A 735 4.88 -19.60 -4.57
CA SER A 735 4.41 -20.33 -5.75
C SER A 735 3.67 -19.43 -6.73
N SER A 736 3.43 -18.16 -6.40
CA SER A 736 2.73 -17.21 -7.26
C SER A 736 3.58 -16.76 -8.45
N ASP A 737 2.93 -16.67 -9.62
CA ASP A 737 3.49 -15.96 -10.78
C ASP A 737 3.45 -14.44 -10.61
N ASP A 738 2.54 -13.97 -9.77
CA ASP A 738 2.19 -12.57 -9.53
C ASP A 738 2.50 -12.13 -8.09
N PHE A 739 3.34 -12.88 -7.37
CA PHE A 739 3.83 -12.43 -6.06
C PHE A 739 4.40 -11.02 -6.25
N PRO A 740 4.06 -10.04 -5.36
CA PRO A 740 4.56 -8.67 -5.38
C PRO A 740 6.06 -8.65 -5.08
N THR A 741 6.81 -9.24 -5.98
CA THR A 741 8.22 -9.05 -6.16
C THR A 741 8.35 -7.87 -7.09
N VAL A 742 9.15 -6.90 -6.68
CA VAL A 742 9.96 -6.22 -7.68
C VAL A 742 10.79 -7.36 -8.28
N ASN A 743 10.63 -7.66 -9.59
CA ASN A 743 11.52 -8.35 -10.55
C ASN A 743 11.96 -9.85 -10.41
N ALA A 744 11.07 -10.76 -10.01
CA ALA A 744 11.47 -12.15 -9.87
C ALA A 744 11.48 -12.94 -11.23
N PHE A 745 12.56 -13.67 -11.53
CA PHE A 745 12.68 -14.86 -12.45
C PHE A 745 12.00 -16.22 -12.02
N ARG A 746 10.74 -16.51 -12.39
CA ARG A 746 10.16 -17.86 -12.19
C ARG A 746 10.59 -18.80 -13.32
N GLU A 747 11.04 -20.02 -13.01
CA GLU A 747 11.22 -21.09 -14.02
C GLU A 747 9.88 -21.78 -14.31
N SER A 748 9.65 -22.20 -15.57
CA SER A 748 8.48 -23.03 -15.89
C SER A 748 8.75 -24.50 -15.57
N GLN A 749 7.81 -25.10 -14.83
CA GLN A 749 7.78 -26.49 -14.36
C GLN A 749 8.33 -27.54 -15.33
N SER A 750 9.11 -28.49 -14.79
CA SER A 750 9.23 -29.85 -15.33
C SER A 750 8.35 -30.79 -14.49
N PRO A 751 7.51 -31.65 -15.10
CA PRO A 751 6.63 -32.54 -14.35
C PRO A 751 7.43 -33.71 -13.78
N GLY A 752 7.73 -33.66 -12.47
CA GLY A 752 8.38 -34.72 -11.71
C GLY A 752 7.71 -34.88 -10.34
N PHE A 753 7.61 -36.13 -9.87
CA PHE A 753 6.82 -36.56 -8.71
C PHE A 753 7.42 -36.09 -7.36
N TYR A 754 6.57 -35.51 -6.50
CA TYR A 754 6.78 -34.99 -5.14
C TYR A 754 7.49 -33.62 -5.02
N ASP A 755 6.79 -32.70 -4.33
CA ASP A 755 7.11 -31.32 -3.94
C ASP A 755 6.67 -30.18 -4.92
N PRO A 756 5.68 -29.33 -4.56
CA PRO A 756 5.36 -28.12 -5.33
C PRO A 756 6.53 -27.10 -5.25
N VAL A 757 7.36 -27.08 -6.29
CA VAL A 757 8.55 -26.21 -6.41
C VAL A 757 8.21 -24.72 -6.19
N TYR A 758 8.61 -24.20 -5.03
CA TYR A 758 8.56 -22.78 -4.67
C TYR A 758 9.81 -22.03 -5.17
N GLY A 759 9.65 -20.77 -5.57
CA GLY A 759 10.77 -19.85 -5.77
C GLY A 759 11.05 -19.06 -4.49
N GLY A 760 12.33 -18.93 -4.09
CA GLY A 760 12.72 -18.12 -2.94
C GLY A 760 12.68 -16.62 -3.25
N PHE A 761 12.15 -15.80 -2.34
CA PHE A 761 12.15 -14.34 -2.40
C PHE A 761 12.94 -13.74 -1.24
N LEU A 762 13.56 -12.58 -1.49
CA LEU A 762 14.10 -11.70 -0.46
C LEU A 762 13.41 -10.34 -0.60
N ALA A 763 12.79 -9.88 0.46
CA ALA A 763 12.14 -8.59 0.57
C ALA A 763 12.87 -7.74 1.61
N LYS A 764 13.11 -6.48 1.29
CA LYS A 764 13.56 -5.48 2.25
C LYS A 764 12.41 -4.51 2.48
N LEU A 765 11.82 -4.58 3.66
CA LEU A 765 10.92 -3.57 4.15
C LEU A 765 11.80 -2.48 4.76
N SER A 766 12.13 -1.46 3.98
CA SER A 766 12.69 -0.25 4.58
C SER A 766 11.67 0.30 5.58
N ASP A 767 12.15 0.91 6.66
CA ASP A 767 11.42 2.01 7.30
C ASP A 767 11.28 3.15 6.26
N VAL A 768 10.43 2.96 5.24
CA VAL A 768 9.44 4.00 5.01
C VAL A 768 8.74 4.05 6.35
N PRO A 769 8.80 5.16 7.10
CA PRO A 769 8.12 5.21 8.38
C PRO A 769 6.74 4.60 8.15
N PRO A 770 6.32 3.57 8.93
CA PRO A 770 4.97 3.07 8.80
C PRO A 770 4.08 4.32 8.77
N PRO A 771 3.09 4.45 7.88
CA PRO A 771 2.17 5.58 7.99
C PRO A 771 1.53 5.46 9.39
N GLY A 772 2.08 6.17 10.38
CA GLY A 772 2.08 5.64 11.74
C GLY A 772 3.05 6.25 12.74
N GLN A 773 3.72 7.36 12.41
CA GLN A 773 3.82 8.51 13.33
C GLN A 773 3.34 9.78 12.61
N THR A 774 2.50 9.64 11.59
CA THR A 774 1.76 10.78 11.08
C THR A 774 0.52 10.88 11.93
N GLY A 775 0.20 12.06 12.47
CA GLY A 775 -1.10 12.26 13.10
C GLY A 775 -2.19 11.81 12.12
N ARG A 776 -3.23 11.13 12.59
CA ARG A 776 -4.35 10.71 11.75
C ARG A 776 -5.59 11.42 12.25
N VAL A 777 -6.41 11.93 11.34
CA VAL A 777 -7.66 12.62 11.69
C VAL A 777 -8.82 12.01 10.91
N HIS A 778 -9.82 11.49 11.62
CA HIS A 778 -11.00 10.82 11.06
C HIS A 778 -12.24 11.04 11.94
N PHE A 779 -13.44 10.78 11.42
CA PHE A 779 -14.65 10.77 12.24
C PHE A 779 -14.62 9.60 13.25
N ASP A 780 -15.21 9.81 14.43
CA ASP A 780 -15.28 8.77 15.47
C ASP A 780 -16.28 7.65 15.15
N SER A 781 -17.17 7.89 14.19
CA SER A 781 -18.12 6.93 13.62
C SER A 781 -18.29 7.13 12.12
N GLN A 782 -18.58 6.04 11.39
CA GLN A 782 -18.99 6.09 9.97
C GLN A 782 -20.43 6.60 9.80
N THR A 783 -21.26 6.47 10.84
CA THR A 783 -22.67 6.86 10.83
C THR A 783 -23.09 7.53 12.14
N TYR A 784 -23.93 8.56 12.02
CA TYR A 784 -24.61 9.25 13.11
C TYR A 784 -26.11 9.23 12.85
N SER A 785 -26.93 9.38 13.89
CA SER A 785 -28.39 9.47 13.75
C SER A 785 -28.97 10.39 14.80
N VAL A 786 -29.96 11.18 14.41
CA VAL A 786 -30.68 12.11 15.28
C VAL A 786 -32.13 12.19 14.81
N SER A 787 -33.08 12.24 15.74
CA SER A 787 -34.47 12.57 15.38
C SER A 787 -34.62 14.07 15.18
N GLU A 788 -35.63 14.50 14.43
CA GLU A 788 -35.93 15.92 14.25
C GLU A 788 -36.21 16.63 15.59
N SER A 789 -36.95 15.99 16.50
CA SER A 789 -37.10 16.46 17.90
C SER A 789 -35.79 16.51 18.70
N GLY A 790 -34.78 15.74 18.27
CA GLY A 790 -33.43 15.73 18.83
C GLY A 790 -32.63 16.99 18.51
N ARG A 791 -33.01 17.73 17.46
CA ARG A 791 -32.57 19.11 17.10
C ARG A 791 -31.09 19.34 16.82
N THR A 792 -30.19 18.50 17.30
CA THR A 792 -28.75 18.66 17.13
C THR A 792 -28.06 17.30 17.17
N ALA A 793 -27.28 17.01 16.13
CA ALA A 793 -26.33 15.90 16.12
C ALA A 793 -24.95 16.39 16.56
N GLN A 794 -24.36 15.74 17.56
CA GLN A 794 -22.96 15.93 17.92
C GLN A 794 -22.09 14.95 17.12
N VAL A 795 -21.11 15.47 16.39
CA VAL A 795 -20.21 14.71 15.52
C VAL A 795 -18.82 14.74 16.13
N GLY A 796 -18.21 13.57 16.36
CA GLY A 796 -16.87 13.43 16.88
C GLY A 796 -15.81 13.29 15.78
N VAL A 797 -14.64 13.90 16.00
CA VAL A 797 -13.47 13.80 15.14
C VAL A 797 -12.28 13.42 16.02
N VAL A 798 -11.72 12.25 15.75
CA VAL A 798 -10.61 11.67 16.50
C VAL A 798 -9.30 12.00 15.82
N ARG A 799 -8.31 12.33 16.65
CA ARG A 799 -6.90 12.40 16.28
C ARG A 799 -6.12 11.28 16.95
N SER A 800 -5.41 10.49 16.15
CA SER A 800 -4.56 9.38 16.60
C SER A 800 -3.15 9.49 15.97
N GLY A 801 -2.23 8.55 16.27
CA GLY A 801 -0.85 8.62 15.77
C GLY A 801 0.00 9.67 16.49
N ASP A 802 0.72 10.51 15.74
CA ASP A 802 1.54 11.58 16.34
C ASP A 802 0.70 12.77 16.80
N LEU A 803 0.78 13.01 18.11
CA LEU A 803 0.08 14.08 18.82
C LEU A 803 1.04 15.20 19.27
N SER A 804 2.31 15.16 18.89
CA SER A 804 3.36 16.06 19.40
C SER A 804 3.22 17.51 18.94
N GLN A 805 2.58 17.73 17.79
CA GLN A 805 2.38 19.06 17.18
C GLN A 805 0.91 19.41 17.02
N GLU A 806 0.58 20.68 16.79
CA GLU A 806 -0.79 21.11 16.48
C GLU A 806 -1.22 20.61 15.08
N VAL A 807 -2.49 20.20 14.95
CA VAL A 807 -3.11 19.84 13.66
C VAL A 807 -4.47 20.51 13.56
N SER A 808 -4.84 20.97 12.36
CA SER A 808 -6.17 21.49 12.10
C SER A 808 -6.81 20.86 10.87
N VAL A 809 -8.13 20.66 10.90
CA VAL A 809 -8.90 20.04 9.81
C VAL A 809 -10.17 20.84 9.56
N ASP A 810 -10.53 21.06 8.30
CA ASP A 810 -11.82 21.67 7.95
C ASP A 810 -12.91 20.58 7.86
N TYR A 811 -14.12 20.86 8.36
CA TYR A 811 -15.28 20.00 8.20
C TYR A 811 -16.40 20.71 7.44
N SER A 812 -17.22 19.96 6.71
CA SER A 812 -18.42 20.46 6.04
C SER A 812 -19.51 19.39 5.93
N THR A 813 -20.76 19.83 5.95
CA THR A 813 -21.93 19.05 5.50
C THR A 813 -22.14 19.21 3.99
N SER A 814 -22.51 18.15 3.26
CA SER A 814 -22.97 18.22 1.87
C SER A 814 -24.36 17.58 1.70
N ALA A 815 -25.15 18.17 0.80
CA ALA A 815 -26.49 17.73 0.45
C ALA A 815 -26.51 16.64 -0.64
N GLU A 816 -25.46 15.82 -0.76
CA GLU A 816 -25.46 14.67 -1.70
C GLU A 816 -26.41 13.53 -1.27
N GLY A 817 -27.16 13.73 -0.18
CA GLY A 817 -28.16 12.80 0.34
C GLY A 817 -29.61 13.21 0.08
N LYS A 818 -30.54 12.62 0.86
CA LYS A 818 -31.97 12.96 0.77
C LYS A 818 -32.31 14.28 1.48
N ALA A 819 -31.54 14.62 2.53
CA ALA A 819 -31.76 15.81 3.32
C ALA A 819 -31.25 17.08 2.62
N SER A 820 -32.02 18.16 2.76
CA SER A 820 -31.85 19.48 2.20
C SER A 820 -31.26 20.48 3.22
N GLU A 821 -30.24 21.21 2.77
CA GLU A 821 -29.41 22.17 3.52
C GLU A 821 -30.18 23.41 4.05
N ARG A 822 -31.50 23.48 3.85
CA ARG A 822 -32.36 24.63 4.22
C ARG A 822 -33.61 24.26 4.99
N SER A 823 -34.21 23.11 4.67
CA SER A 823 -35.39 22.59 5.34
C SER A 823 -34.97 21.71 6.51
N ASP A 824 -34.07 20.75 6.31
CA ASP A 824 -33.96 19.62 7.25
C ASP A 824 -32.75 19.80 8.19
N PHE A 825 -31.72 20.53 7.75
CA PHE A 825 -30.57 20.86 8.59
C PHE A 825 -29.95 22.22 8.27
N THR A 826 -29.10 22.68 9.19
CA THR A 826 -28.26 23.87 9.01
C THR A 826 -26.87 23.46 8.53
N THR A 827 -26.37 24.07 7.45
CA THR A 827 -25.00 23.89 6.98
C THR A 827 -24.02 23.98 8.14
N ALA A 828 -23.32 22.88 8.45
CA ALA A 828 -22.25 22.90 9.43
C ALA A 828 -20.92 22.92 8.69
N ARG A 829 -20.19 24.04 8.81
CA ARG A 829 -18.85 24.19 8.24
C ARG A 829 -17.95 24.91 9.24
N GLY A 830 -16.70 24.49 9.36
CA GLY A 830 -15.74 25.09 10.27
C GLY A 830 -14.38 24.41 10.23
N THR A 831 -13.51 24.79 11.16
CA THR A 831 -12.17 24.21 11.32
C THR A 831 -12.02 23.72 12.76
N LEU A 832 -11.62 22.46 12.94
CA LEU A 832 -11.22 21.93 14.24
C LEU A 832 -9.72 22.07 14.39
N ARG A 833 -9.25 22.56 15.54
CA ARG A 833 -7.82 22.72 15.86
C ARG A 833 -7.48 21.86 17.08
N PHE A 834 -6.66 20.85 16.89
CA PHE A 834 -6.16 19.95 17.92
C PHE A 834 -4.84 20.47 18.46
N ALA A 835 -4.80 20.84 19.73
CA ALA A 835 -3.54 21.16 20.40
C ALA A 835 -2.63 19.92 20.51
N PRO A 836 -1.32 20.08 20.74
CA PRO A 836 -0.45 18.95 21.07
C PRO A 836 -1.04 18.10 22.22
N GLY A 837 -1.13 16.79 22.02
CA GLY A 837 -1.70 15.82 22.96
C GLY A 837 -3.23 15.67 22.92
N GLU A 838 -3.95 16.49 22.14
CA GLU A 838 -5.41 16.43 22.06
C GLU A 838 -5.88 15.38 21.04
N THR A 839 -6.77 14.47 21.46
CA THR A 839 -7.18 13.30 20.68
C THR A 839 -8.62 13.34 20.17
N LEU A 840 -9.46 14.26 20.66
CA LEU A 840 -10.88 14.31 20.28
C LEU A 840 -11.36 15.76 20.23
N LYS A 841 -12.05 16.10 19.14
CA LYS A 841 -12.85 17.31 18.99
C LYS A 841 -14.25 16.93 18.53
N SER A 842 -15.21 17.83 18.71
CA SER A 842 -16.55 17.65 18.18
C SER A 842 -17.13 18.93 17.62
N PHE A 843 -18.08 18.79 16.71
CA PHE A 843 -18.90 19.89 16.22
C PHE A 843 -20.37 19.46 16.17
N ASN A 844 -21.25 20.46 16.16
CA ASN A 844 -22.69 20.23 16.10
C ASN A 844 -23.22 20.47 14.68
N VAL A 845 -24.17 19.64 14.27
CA VAL A 845 -25.05 19.86 13.12
C VAL A 845 -26.46 20.11 13.67
N SER A 846 -26.98 21.31 13.48
CA SER A 846 -28.35 21.66 13.89
C SER A 846 -29.35 21.11 12.88
N VAL A 847 -30.33 20.35 13.38
CA VAL A 847 -31.44 19.79 12.61
C VAL A 847 -32.69 20.64 12.82
N THR A 848 -33.47 20.80 11.76
CA THR A 848 -34.74 21.51 11.84
C THR A 848 -35.82 20.55 12.33
N ASP A 849 -36.54 20.98 13.36
CA ASP A 849 -37.71 20.29 13.92
C ASP A 849 -38.92 20.85 13.15
N ASP A 850 -39.26 20.16 12.08
CA ASP A 850 -40.14 20.57 10.99
C ASP A 850 -41.56 20.00 11.23
N ARG A 851 -42.48 20.02 10.26
CA ARG A 851 -43.82 19.40 10.35
C ARG A 851 -44.20 18.64 9.07
N THR A 852 -43.24 18.38 8.22
CA THR A 852 -43.36 17.82 6.88
C THR A 852 -43.05 16.33 6.97
N VAL A 853 -44.04 15.48 6.72
CA VAL A 853 -43.83 14.03 6.71
C VAL A 853 -43.11 13.66 5.41
N GLU A 854 -41.83 13.34 5.51
CA GLU A 854 -40.98 13.01 4.36
C GLU A 854 -40.16 11.71 4.50
N GLY A 855 -40.23 11.09 5.67
CA GLY A 855 -39.53 9.85 6.03
C GLY A 855 -38.04 10.07 6.29
N ASP A 856 -37.36 9.04 6.79
CA ASP A 856 -35.94 9.13 7.14
C ASP A 856 -35.04 9.61 5.98
N GLU A 857 -34.28 10.65 6.27
CA GLU A 857 -33.36 11.30 5.36
C GLU A 857 -31.91 11.22 5.85
N TRP A 858 -30.98 11.66 5.02
CA TRP A 858 -29.57 11.65 5.39
C TRP A 858 -28.77 12.69 4.61
N LEU A 859 -27.65 13.09 5.19
CA LEU A 859 -26.63 13.94 4.58
C LEU A 859 -25.21 13.39 4.80
N THR A 860 -24.25 13.91 4.05
CA THR A 860 -22.83 13.54 4.16
C THR A 860 -22.06 14.58 4.97
N LEU A 861 -21.18 14.10 5.84
CA LEU A 861 -20.19 14.86 6.60
C LEU A 861 -18.82 14.60 5.97
N SER A 862 -17.99 15.63 5.79
CA SER A 862 -16.66 15.47 5.17
C SER A 862 -15.58 16.25 5.90
N LEU A 863 -14.42 15.61 6.10
CA LEU A 863 -13.18 16.23 6.54
C LEU A 863 -12.29 16.54 5.33
N HIS A 864 -11.69 17.73 5.28
CA HIS A 864 -10.84 18.17 4.19
C HIS A 864 -9.84 19.24 4.66
N ASN A 865 -8.92 19.65 3.79
CA ASN A 865 -7.94 20.72 4.04
C ASN A 865 -7.16 20.56 5.37
N LEU A 866 -6.70 19.35 5.67
CA LEU A 866 -5.87 19.10 6.85
C LEU A 866 -4.56 19.91 6.78
N ARG A 867 -4.19 20.55 7.90
CA ARG A 867 -2.95 21.33 8.06
C ARG A 867 -2.22 20.86 9.31
N GLY A 868 -0.90 20.65 9.22
CA GLY A 868 -0.06 20.09 10.29
C GLY A 868 0.49 18.70 9.90
N PRO A 869 1.35 18.08 10.74
CA PRO A 869 1.99 16.80 10.44
C PRO A 869 1.02 15.61 10.65
N ALA A 870 -0.06 15.61 9.88
CA ALA A 870 -1.10 14.59 9.92
C ALA A 870 -1.63 14.25 8.52
N VAL A 871 -2.37 13.16 8.41
CA VAL A 871 -3.14 12.73 7.22
C VAL A 871 -4.61 12.52 7.60
N LEU A 872 -5.50 12.71 6.61
CA LEU A 872 -6.90 12.33 6.76
C LEU A 872 -7.00 10.82 6.67
N ASP A 873 -7.69 10.20 7.63
CA ASP A 873 -7.85 8.76 7.71
C ASP A 873 -9.31 8.35 7.56
N ALA A 874 -9.57 7.09 7.25
CA ALA A 874 -10.92 6.59 7.13
C ALA A 874 -11.56 6.36 8.52
N PRO A 875 -12.80 6.82 8.76
CA PRO A 875 -13.65 7.56 7.83
C PRO A 875 -13.35 9.07 7.78
N ALA A 876 -12.90 9.57 6.63
CA ALA A 876 -12.83 11.02 6.34
C ALA A 876 -14.17 11.58 5.83
N SER A 877 -15.12 10.70 5.54
CA SER A 877 -16.51 10.99 5.22
C SER A 877 -17.42 10.11 6.07
N ALA A 878 -18.50 10.67 6.60
CA ALA A 878 -19.47 9.97 7.44
C ALA A 878 -20.90 10.36 7.05
N ARG A 879 -21.87 9.50 7.37
CA ARG A 879 -23.29 9.76 7.08
C ARG A 879 -24.04 10.16 8.35
N LEU A 880 -24.81 11.25 8.30
CA LEU A 880 -25.76 11.60 9.37
C LEU A 880 -27.18 11.32 8.88
N ASN A 881 -27.89 10.40 9.56
CA ASN A 881 -29.31 10.15 9.33
C ASN A 881 -30.16 11.11 10.18
N ILE A 882 -31.16 11.71 9.56
CA ILE A 882 -32.21 12.49 10.22
C ILE A 882 -33.44 11.60 10.22
N LEU A 883 -33.90 11.23 11.41
CA LEU A 883 -35.06 10.36 11.60
C LEU A 883 -36.31 11.22 11.72
N ASP A 884 -37.24 11.03 10.80
CA ASP A 884 -38.53 11.73 10.77
C ASP A 884 -39.39 11.21 11.94
N ASP A 885 -39.84 12.13 12.80
CA ASP A 885 -40.70 11.82 13.95
C ASP A 885 -42.12 12.41 13.85
N ASP A 886 -42.47 12.94 12.67
CA ASP A 886 -43.82 13.41 12.37
C ASP A 886 -44.69 12.27 11.81
N GLU A 887 -45.64 11.79 12.62
CA GLU A 887 -46.57 10.74 12.19
C GLU A 887 -47.72 11.27 11.30
N HIS A 888 -47.98 12.58 11.30
CA HIS A 888 -49.07 13.22 10.55
C HIS A 888 -48.74 14.68 10.19
N PRO A 889 -49.14 15.17 9.00
CA PRO A 889 -48.95 16.57 8.61
C PRO A 889 -49.66 17.51 9.60
N GLY A 890 -48.90 18.34 10.30
CA GLY A 890 -49.48 19.38 11.15
C GLY A 890 -50.27 20.42 10.34
N THR A 891 -51.21 21.14 10.96
CA THR A 891 -52.01 22.18 10.27
C THR A 891 -51.45 23.60 10.39
N THR A 892 -50.34 23.78 11.11
CA THR A 892 -49.73 25.11 11.35
C THR A 892 -48.21 25.03 11.24
N ASN A 893 -47.60 26.06 10.66
CA ASN A 893 -46.15 26.16 10.50
C ASN A 893 -45.46 26.38 11.87
N PRO A 894 -44.43 25.60 12.25
CA PRO A 894 -43.71 25.76 13.51
C PRO A 894 -43.19 27.18 13.77
N VAL A 895 -42.83 27.92 12.71
CA VAL A 895 -42.34 29.30 12.79
C VAL A 895 -43.38 30.29 13.33
N ASP A 896 -44.65 29.90 13.40
CA ASP A 896 -45.70 30.70 14.02
C ASP A 896 -45.71 30.60 15.55
N ALA A 897 -44.96 29.68 16.15
CA ALA A 897 -44.75 29.64 17.60
C ALA A 897 -43.59 30.55 18.00
N SER A 898 -43.79 31.44 18.99
CA SER A 898 -42.79 32.47 19.35
C SER A 898 -41.46 31.90 19.82
N GLN A 899 -41.45 30.79 20.58
CA GLN A 899 -40.21 30.15 21.02
C GLN A 899 -39.42 29.56 19.84
N PHE A 900 -40.10 28.88 18.92
CA PHE A 900 -39.48 28.36 17.70
C PHE A 900 -38.93 29.49 16.84
N PHE A 901 -39.74 30.53 16.61
CA PHE A 901 -39.35 31.74 15.88
C PHE A 901 -38.07 32.35 16.44
N VAL A 902 -38.01 32.57 17.76
CA VAL A 902 -36.82 33.16 18.42
C VAL A 902 -35.61 32.23 18.29
N ARG A 903 -35.76 30.92 18.53
CA ARG A 903 -34.68 29.95 18.36
C ARG A 903 -34.11 30.00 16.93
N GLN A 904 -34.96 30.05 15.91
CA GLN A 904 -34.50 30.13 14.52
C GLN A 904 -33.67 31.41 14.25
N HIS A 905 -33.96 32.53 14.91
CA HIS A 905 -33.13 33.74 14.76
C HIS A 905 -31.74 33.60 15.37
N TYR A 906 -31.61 32.89 16.50
CA TYR A 906 -30.30 32.56 17.06
C TYR A 906 -29.48 31.68 16.10
N LEU A 907 -30.10 30.71 15.45
CA LEU A 907 -29.42 29.86 14.46
C LEU A 907 -29.08 30.62 13.18
N ASP A 908 -30.03 31.38 12.62
CA ASP A 908 -29.90 32.07 11.33
C ASP A 908 -28.92 33.25 11.39
N PHE A 909 -28.86 33.99 12.51
CA PHE A 909 -28.00 35.18 12.62
C PHE A 909 -26.76 34.95 13.47
N LEU A 910 -26.84 34.14 14.52
CA LEU A 910 -25.75 33.97 15.49
C LEU A 910 -25.07 32.60 15.39
N GLY A 911 -25.62 31.66 14.62
CA GLY A 911 -25.04 30.33 14.41
C GLY A 911 -24.92 29.48 15.68
N ARG A 912 -25.74 29.74 16.70
CA ARG A 912 -25.73 29.02 17.99
C ARG A 912 -27.12 28.83 18.56
N GLU A 913 -27.26 27.91 19.52
CA GLU A 913 -28.48 27.81 20.32
C GLU A 913 -28.63 29.01 21.29
N PRO A 914 -29.87 29.43 21.59
CA PRO A 914 -30.12 30.45 22.58
C PRO A 914 -29.79 29.95 23.99
N ASP A 915 -29.23 30.84 24.80
CA ASP A 915 -29.24 30.67 26.25
C ASP A 915 -30.67 30.86 26.81
N ALA A 916 -30.93 30.28 27.99
CA ALA A 916 -32.27 30.26 28.57
C ALA A 916 -32.85 31.66 28.80
N ASP A 917 -32.00 32.60 29.25
CA ASP A 917 -32.41 33.98 29.53
C ASP A 917 -32.72 34.74 28.23
N GLY A 918 -31.87 34.59 27.21
CA GLY A 918 -32.07 35.16 25.89
C GLY A 918 -33.35 34.66 25.21
N LEU A 919 -33.58 33.33 25.22
CA LEU A 919 -34.80 32.73 24.67
C LEU A 919 -36.05 33.30 25.36
N ALA A 920 -36.03 33.37 26.69
CA ALA A 920 -37.15 33.89 27.47
C ALA A 920 -37.39 35.38 27.18
N PHE A 921 -36.33 36.20 27.15
CA PHE A 921 -36.41 37.64 26.92
C PHE A 921 -37.10 37.96 25.59
N TRP A 922 -36.62 37.39 24.48
CA TRP A 922 -37.16 37.67 23.15
C TRP A 922 -38.54 37.05 22.92
N THR A 923 -38.80 35.87 23.49
CA THR A 923 -40.15 35.26 23.44
C THR A 923 -41.16 36.16 24.13
N ASN A 924 -40.83 36.66 25.32
CA ASN A 924 -41.71 37.52 26.10
C ASN A 924 -41.99 38.86 25.41
N GLU A 925 -41.08 39.39 24.59
CA GLU A 925 -41.33 40.60 23.79
C GLU A 925 -42.46 40.42 22.77
N ILE A 926 -42.60 39.22 22.20
CA ILE A 926 -43.68 38.87 21.27
C ILE A 926 -44.97 38.57 22.04
N GLU A 927 -44.89 37.78 23.12
CA GLU A 927 -46.06 37.33 23.89
C GLU A 927 -46.75 38.45 24.69
N LYS A 928 -46.06 39.57 24.96
CA LYS A 928 -46.69 40.78 25.56
C LYS A 928 -47.90 41.31 24.77
N CYS A 929 -48.01 40.98 23.49
CA CYS A 929 -49.14 41.35 22.64
C CYS A 929 -50.40 40.47 22.86
N GLY A 930 -50.31 39.36 23.60
CA GLY A 930 -51.42 38.40 23.73
C GLY A 930 -51.88 37.88 22.37
N ALA A 931 -53.19 37.91 22.10
CA ALA A 931 -53.79 37.43 20.85
C ALA A 931 -53.86 38.48 19.71
N ASP A 932 -53.34 39.70 19.91
CA ASP A 932 -53.34 40.75 18.88
C ASP A 932 -52.35 40.42 17.75
N ALA A 933 -52.89 40.01 16.60
CA ALA A 933 -52.11 39.60 15.43
C ALA A 933 -51.24 40.73 14.85
N GLN A 934 -51.74 41.98 14.84
CA GLN A 934 -51.00 43.11 14.28
C GLN A 934 -49.86 43.53 15.21
N CYS A 935 -50.10 43.54 16.54
CA CYS A 935 -49.06 43.76 17.52
C CYS A 935 -47.96 42.69 17.44
N ARG A 936 -48.34 41.40 17.35
CA ARG A 936 -47.38 40.29 17.21
C ARG A 936 -46.56 40.38 15.93
N GLU A 937 -47.16 40.76 14.79
CA GLU A 937 -46.42 40.97 13.53
C GLU A 937 -45.35 42.05 13.69
N VAL A 938 -45.72 43.22 14.24
CA VAL A 938 -44.77 44.31 14.50
C VAL A 938 -43.66 43.89 15.46
N LYS A 939 -44.01 43.15 16.52
CA LYS A 939 -43.02 42.63 17.47
C LYS A 939 -42.08 41.61 16.84
N ARG A 940 -42.57 40.72 15.97
CA ARG A 940 -41.71 39.80 15.21
C ARG A 940 -40.72 40.56 14.34
N VAL A 941 -41.18 41.53 13.56
CA VAL A 941 -40.31 42.40 12.75
C VAL A 941 -39.23 43.10 13.59
N ASN A 942 -39.59 43.59 14.78
CA ASN A 942 -38.65 44.26 15.67
C ASN A 942 -37.64 43.31 16.31
N VAL A 943 -38.08 42.14 16.78
CA VAL A 943 -37.20 41.10 17.33
C VAL A 943 -36.22 40.65 16.25
N SER A 944 -36.74 40.35 15.05
CA SER A 944 -35.95 40.00 13.86
C SER A 944 -34.84 41.01 13.55
N ALA A 945 -35.19 42.29 13.46
CA ALA A 945 -34.21 43.35 13.21
C ALA A 945 -33.19 43.50 14.35
N ALA A 946 -33.59 43.24 15.60
CA ALA A 946 -32.72 43.37 16.76
C ALA A 946 -31.54 42.38 16.75
N PHE A 947 -31.69 41.20 16.12
CA PHE A 947 -30.58 40.25 15.97
C PHE A 947 -29.44 40.83 15.13
N PHE A 948 -29.75 41.43 13.98
CA PHE A 948 -28.74 42.11 13.16
C PHE A 948 -28.11 43.31 13.91
N LEU A 949 -28.92 44.06 14.65
CA LEU A 949 -28.46 45.24 15.42
C LEU A 949 -27.70 44.87 16.70
N SER A 950 -27.68 43.60 17.09
CA SER A 950 -27.03 43.14 18.31
C SER A 950 -25.52 43.34 18.22
N ILE A 951 -24.88 43.60 19.37
CA ILE A 951 -23.41 43.70 19.48
C ILE A 951 -22.76 42.43 18.92
N GLU A 952 -23.35 41.27 19.24
CA GLU A 952 -22.87 39.96 18.79
C GLU A 952 -22.80 39.91 17.26
N PHE A 953 -23.89 40.23 16.56
CA PHE A 953 -23.89 40.21 15.10
C PHE A 953 -23.01 41.31 14.48
N GLN A 954 -23.04 42.52 15.04
CA GLN A 954 -22.28 43.67 14.51
C GLN A 954 -20.77 43.46 14.54
N GLU A 955 -20.27 42.76 15.55
CA GLU A 955 -18.84 42.50 15.75
C GLU A 955 -18.39 41.14 15.19
N ILE A 956 -19.33 40.28 14.77
CA ILE A 956 -19.08 38.94 14.20
C ILE A 956 -19.50 38.92 12.73
N GLY A 957 -20.79 38.77 12.43
CA GLY A 957 -21.30 38.61 11.06
C GLY A 957 -21.06 39.83 10.18
N PHE A 958 -21.34 41.03 10.68
CA PHE A 958 -21.09 42.25 9.92
C PHE A 958 -19.59 42.58 9.79
N LEU A 959 -18.73 42.09 10.69
CA LEU A 959 -17.28 42.19 10.52
C LEU A 959 -16.79 41.35 9.33
N VAL A 960 -17.29 40.12 9.19
CA VAL A 960 -16.95 39.23 8.07
C VAL A 960 -17.29 39.89 6.74
N GLU A 961 -18.51 40.42 6.59
CA GLU A 961 -18.90 41.11 5.34
C GLU A 961 -17.98 42.29 5.03
N ARG A 962 -17.69 43.14 6.02
CA ARG A 962 -16.79 44.30 5.86
C ARG A 962 -15.40 43.89 5.35
N PHE A 963 -14.88 42.74 5.80
CA PHE A 963 -13.60 42.21 5.34
C PHE A 963 -13.63 41.81 3.86
N HIS A 964 -14.69 41.11 3.42
CA HIS A 964 -14.86 40.74 2.01
C HIS A 964 -15.04 41.97 1.12
N THR A 965 -15.83 42.95 1.54
CA THR A 965 -16.00 44.20 0.77
C THR A 965 -14.68 44.98 0.65
N LEU A 966 -13.89 45.08 1.73
CA LEU A 966 -12.59 45.77 1.68
C LEU A 966 -11.56 45.01 0.86
N ALA A 967 -11.51 43.70 1.01
CA ALA A 967 -10.49 42.89 0.37
C ALA A 967 -10.80 42.66 -1.11
N PHE A 968 -12.03 42.26 -1.45
CA PHE A 968 -12.37 41.76 -2.77
C PHE A 968 -13.34 42.67 -3.52
N ALA A 969 -13.96 43.65 -2.85
CA ALA A 969 -15.10 44.42 -3.37
C ALA A 969 -16.26 43.54 -3.84
N GLU A 970 -16.46 42.44 -3.14
CA GLU A 970 -17.55 41.49 -3.33
C GLU A 970 -18.22 41.21 -1.98
N HIS A 971 -19.47 40.74 -2.02
CA HIS A 971 -20.21 40.31 -0.83
C HIS A 971 -19.74 38.93 -0.38
N VAL A 972 -19.76 38.66 0.92
CA VAL A 972 -19.42 37.34 1.45
C VAL A 972 -20.44 36.29 0.96
N PRO A 973 -20.00 35.20 0.30
CA PRO A 973 -20.89 34.10 -0.04
C PRO A 973 -21.42 33.39 1.20
N TYR A 974 -22.66 32.90 1.18
CA TYR A 974 -23.34 32.24 2.31
C TYR A 974 -22.48 31.17 2.99
N ARG A 975 -21.89 30.27 2.20
CA ARG A 975 -21.06 29.18 2.75
C ARG A 975 -19.76 29.67 3.40
N SER A 976 -19.22 30.80 2.94
CA SER A 976 -18.06 31.46 3.56
C SER A 976 -18.48 32.19 4.83
N PHE A 977 -19.62 32.89 4.78
CA PHE A 977 -20.20 33.58 5.93
C PHE A 977 -20.42 32.65 7.12
N VAL A 978 -21.05 31.49 6.90
CA VAL A 978 -21.31 30.50 7.96
C VAL A 978 -20.01 30.05 8.64
N LYS A 979 -18.96 29.77 7.86
CA LYS A 979 -17.65 29.35 8.39
C LYS A 979 -16.98 30.50 9.17
N GLU A 980 -16.88 31.66 8.55
CA GLU A 980 -16.08 32.78 9.05
C GLU A 980 -16.75 33.48 10.24
N ALA A 981 -18.07 33.63 10.24
CA ALA A 981 -18.80 34.17 11.38
C ALA A 981 -18.66 33.26 12.61
N ARG A 982 -18.65 31.93 12.41
CA ARG A 982 -18.42 30.97 13.49
C ARG A 982 -17.00 31.07 14.08
N GLU A 983 -15.99 31.28 13.23
CA GLU A 983 -14.60 31.46 13.67
C GLU A 983 -14.45 32.73 14.53
N VAL A 984 -15.09 33.84 14.14
CA VAL A 984 -15.05 35.09 14.92
C VAL A 984 -15.88 34.97 16.22
N GLY A 985 -17.02 34.27 16.18
CA GLY A 985 -17.93 34.10 17.32
C GLY A 985 -17.56 32.99 18.31
N GLU A 986 -16.48 32.25 18.10
CA GLU A 986 -16.15 31.07 18.89
C GLU A 986 -16.02 31.39 20.40
N GLY A 987 -16.89 30.77 21.21
CA GLY A 987 -16.90 30.94 22.67
C GLY A 987 -17.38 32.31 23.16
N VAL A 988 -18.03 33.11 22.31
CA VAL A 988 -18.56 34.43 22.67
C VAL A 988 -20.06 34.33 22.94
N VAL A 989 -20.47 34.71 24.16
CA VAL A 989 -21.88 34.98 24.50
C VAL A 989 -21.91 36.34 25.19
N VAL A 990 -22.54 37.32 24.55
CA VAL A 990 -22.54 38.71 25.06
C VAL A 990 -23.21 38.75 26.43
N GLY A 991 -22.49 39.32 27.41
CA GLY A 991 -22.96 39.44 28.78
C GLY A 991 -22.57 38.27 29.70
N GLN A 992 -21.86 37.25 29.20
CA GLN A 992 -21.41 36.11 30.00
C GLN A 992 -19.88 35.96 29.97
N GLY A 993 -19.27 35.67 31.12
CA GLY A 993 -17.82 35.47 31.24
C GLY A 993 -16.97 36.64 30.74
N GLU A 994 -15.75 36.34 30.27
CA GLU A 994 -14.79 37.32 29.72
C GLU A 994 -15.02 37.55 28.20
N TRP A 995 -16.28 37.66 27.78
CA TRP A 995 -16.66 37.66 26.36
C TRP A 995 -16.01 38.78 25.55
N GLN A 996 -15.83 40.00 26.10
CA GLN A 996 -15.18 41.10 25.37
C GLN A 996 -13.74 40.76 25.01
N LYS A 997 -13.00 40.18 25.97
CA LYS A 997 -11.61 39.78 25.77
C LYS A 997 -11.50 38.64 24.77
N ARG A 998 -12.41 37.66 24.83
CA ARG A 998 -12.49 36.57 23.85
C ARG A 998 -12.79 37.10 22.46
N LEU A 999 -13.80 37.94 22.30
CA LEU A 999 -14.20 38.53 21.03
C LEU A 999 -13.06 39.34 20.40
N GLU A 1000 -12.40 40.22 21.17
CA GLU A 1000 -11.26 40.99 20.70
C GLU A 1000 -10.10 40.08 20.23
N ALA A 1001 -9.83 38.98 20.95
CA ALA A 1001 -8.82 38.00 20.56
C ALA A 1001 -9.21 37.27 19.25
N ASN A 1002 -10.46 36.83 19.12
CA ASN A 1002 -10.95 36.16 17.92
C ASN A 1002 -10.88 37.07 16.70
N ARG A 1003 -11.28 38.34 16.83
CA ARG A 1003 -11.23 39.34 15.75
C ARG A 1003 -9.82 39.59 15.25
N ARG A 1004 -8.85 39.72 16.15
CA ARG A 1004 -7.43 39.88 15.78
C ARG A 1004 -6.90 38.64 15.08
N ALA A 1005 -7.16 37.44 15.64
CA ALA A 1005 -6.72 36.19 15.04
C ALA A 1005 -7.30 35.99 13.63
N TYR A 1006 -8.60 36.27 13.47
CA TYR A 1006 -9.28 36.27 12.18
C TYR A 1006 -8.63 37.25 11.21
N ALA A 1007 -8.35 38.48 11.62
CA ALA A 1007 -7.73 39.48 10.75
C ALA A 1007 -6.33 39.07 10.27
N GLU A 1008 -5.50 38.52 11.16
CA GLU A 1008 -4.19 37.99 10.77
C GLU A 1008 -4.34 36.85 9.77
N ALA A 1009 -5.15 35.84 10.09
CA ALA A 1009 -5.37 34.67 9.24
C ALA A 1009 -5.94 35.06 7.86
N PHE A 1010 -6.85 36.04 7.82
CA PHE A 1010 -7.45 36.53 6.59
C PHE A 1010 -6.40 37.09 5.62
N THR A 1011 -5.41 37.83 6.13
CA THR A 1011 -4.33 38.37 5.29
C THR A 1011 -3.35 37.32 4.76
N GLN A 1012 -3.37 36.11 5.31
CA GLN A 1012 -2.55 34.99 4.84
C GLN A 1012 -3.20 34.18 3.72
N ARG A 1013 -4.49 34.42 3.41
CA ARG A 1013 -5.20 33.69 2.37
C ARG A 1013 -4.62 33.99 0.98
N ALA A 1014 -4.66 32.99 0.10
CA ALA A 1014 -4.11 33.11 -1.25
C ALA A 1014 -4.85 34.16 -2.10
N ASP A 1015 -6.18 34.24 -1.98
CA ASP A 1015 -7.03 35.26 -2.62
C ASP A 1015 -6.68 36.67 -2.12
N PHE A 1016 -6.49 36.85 -0.81
CA PHE A 1016 -6.05 38.13 -0.25
C PHE A 1016 -4.65 38.51 -0.73
N ARG A 1017 -3.70 37.59 -0.74
CA ARG A 1017 -2.32 37.82 -1.21
C ARG A 1017 -2.24 38.11 -2.72
N ALA A 1018 -3.18 37.58 -3.51
CA ALA A 1018 -3.29 37.90 -4.93
C ALA A 1018 -3.72 39.36 -5.14
N GLU A 1019 -4.69 39.84 -4.35
CA GLU A 1019 -5.19 41.21 -4.43
C GLU A 1019 -4.26 42.21 -3.72
N PHE A 1020 -3.61 41.81 -2.63
CA PHE A 1020 -2.65 42.62 -1.85
C PHE A 1020 -1.30 41.90 -1.68
N PRO A 1021 -0.47 41.83 -2.74
CA PRO A 1021 0.83 41.16 -2.70
C PRO A 1021 1.76 41.71 -1.61
N GLU A 1022 2.65 40.85 -1.11
CA GLU A 1022 3.70 41.24 -0.15
C GLU A 1022 4.71 42.24 -0.74
N SER A 1023 4.77 42.36 -2.07
CA SER A 1023 5.59 43.37 -2.76
C SER A 1023 5.06 44.80 -2.62
N LEU A 1024 3.82 45.01 -2.16
CA LEU A 1024 3.30 46.34 -1.88
C LEU A 1024 4.01 46.94 -0.66
N THR A 1025 4.54 48.15 -0.83
CA THR A 1025 5.04 48.96 0.29
C THR A 1025 3.91 49.26 1.29
N ALA A 1026 4.27 49.62 2.53
CA ALA A 1026 3.30 49.97 3.57
C ALA A 1026 2.33 51.06 3.09
N ALA A 1027 2.85 52.12 2.45
CA ALA A 1027 2.04 53.18 1.87
C ALA A 1027 1.05 52.67 0.80
N GLN A 1028 1.52 51.85 -0.14
CA GLN A 1028 0.68 51.30 -1.21
C GLN A 1028 -0.41 50.36 -0.69
N TYR A 1029 -0.10 49.58 0.35
CA TYR A 1029 -1.08 48.70 0.99
C TYR A 1029 -2.20 49.50 1.67
N VAL A 1030 -1.84 50.49 2.49
CA VAL A 1030 -2.83 51.36 3.17
C VAL A 1030 -3.60 52.19 2.15
N GLU A 1031 -2.97 52.66 1.07
CA GLU A 1031 -3.63 53.40 -0.01
C GLU A 1031 -4.68 52.57 -0.73
N ARG A 1032 -4.36 51.32 -1.08
CA ARG A 1032 -5.32 50.43 -1.74
C ARG A 1032 -6.51 50.09 -0.85
N LEU A 1033 -6.27 49.82 0.44
CA LEU A 1033 -7.35 49.62 1.41
C LEU A 1033 -8.21 50.87 1.58
N ASN A 1034 -7.58 52.04 1.69
CA ASN A 1034 -8.30 53.30 1.83
C ASN A 1034 -9.13 53.61 0.58
N ALA A 1035 -8.61 53.30 -0.62
CA ALA A 1035 -9.36 53.44 -1.87
C ALA A 1035 -10.59 52.53 -1.90
N ARG A 1036 -10.49 51.27 -1.48
CA ARG A 1036 -11.63 50.35 -1.31
C ARG A 1036 -12.62 50.87 -0.25
N ALA A 1037 -12.11 51.48 0.80
CA ALA A 1037 -12.91 52.19 1.79
C ALA A 1037 -13.45 53.54 1.30
N SER A 1038 -13.26 53.91 0.02
CA SER A 1038 -13.66 55.21 -0.58
C SER A 1038 -13.08 56.44 0.14
N GLY A 1039 -11.85 56.34 0.63
CA GLY A 1039 -11.14 57.43 1.30
C GLY A 1039 -11.59 57.67 2.73
N ALA A 1040 -12.04 56.63 3.44
CA ALA A 1040 -12.54 56.72 4.81
C ALA A 1040 -11.50 57.28 5.81
N LEU A 1041 -10.21 57.00 5.61
CA LEU A 1041 -9.15 57.46 6.52
C LEU A 1041 -8.80 58.94 6.31
N SER A 1042 -8.68 59.69 7.41
CA SER A 1042 -8.09 61.04 7.39
C SER A 1042 -6.60 60.99 7.04
N THR A 1043 -6.03 62.13 6.64
CA THR A 1043 -4.60 62.24 6.33
C THR A 1043 -3.70 61.84 7.51
N SER A 1044 -4.11 62.13 8.74
CA SER A 1044 -3.38 61.73 9.95
C SER A 1044 -3.48 60.23 10.24
N GLU A 1045 -4.64 59.61 10.05
CA GLU A 1045 -4.83 58.18 10.26
C GLU A 1045 -4.06 57.36 9.23
N PHE A 1046 -4.13 57.78 7.97
CA PHE A 1046 -3.33 57.20 6.90
C PHE A 1046 -1.84 57.19 7.25
N ALA A 1047 -1.29 58.35 7.62
CA ALA A 1047 0.12 58.48 7.98
C ALA A 1047 0.50 57.63 9.20
N ALA A 1048 -0.39 57.52 10.20
CA ALA A 1048 -0.15 56.72 11.40
C ALA A 1048 -0.12 55.21 11.09
N LEU A 1049 -1.02 54.70 10.23
CA LEU A 1049 -1.05 53.29 9.85
C LEU A 1049 0.16 52.89 9.01
N VAL A 1050 0.61 53.77 8.10
CA VAL A 1050 1.84 53.54 7.31
C VAL A 1050 3.06 53.48 8.22
N ALA A 1051 3.23 54.48 9.10
CA ALA A 1051 4.35 54.51 10.05
C ALA A 1051 4.32 53.29 10.99
N GLY A 1052 3.12 52.85 11.39
CA GLY A 1052 2.95 51.69 12.25
C GLY A 1052 3.41 50.37 11.60
N LEU A 1053 3.12 50.18 10.30
CA LEU A 1053 3.59 49.04 9.51
C LEU A 1053 5.11 49.08 9.31
N GLU A 1054 5.66 50.26 8.99
CA GLU A 1054 7.11 50.44 8.79
C GLU A 1054 7.91 50.20 10.08
N ALA A 1055 7.35 50.60 11.23
CA ALA A 1055 7.94 50.38 12.55
C ALA A 1055 7.70 48.96 13.11
N GLY A 1056 6.89 48.13 12.44
CA GLY A 1056 6.50 46.80 12.92
C GLY A 1056 5.60 46.81 14.16
N THR A 1057 5.03 47.96 14.52
CA THR A 1057 4.03 48.08 15.60
C THR A 1057 2.62 47.72 15.14
N GLU A 1058 2.40 47.68 13.83
CA GLU A 1058 1.18 47.20 13.19
C GLU A 1058 1.52 46.05 12.24
N THR A 1059 0.56 45.15 12.05
CA THR A 1059 0.59 44.11 11.02
C THR A 1059 -0.37 44.49 9.90
N ARG A 1060 -0.31 43.78 8.76
CA ARG A 1060 -1.32 43.95 7.71
C ARG A 1060 -2.72 43.60 8.24
N GLY A 1061 -2.84 42.56 9.07
CA GLY A 1061 -4.09 42.19 9.72
C GLY A 1061 -4.64 43.28 10.64
N SER A 1062 -3.80 43.90 11.49
CA SER A 1062 -4.23 44.96 12.40
C SER A 1062 -4.67 46.22 11.65
N VAL A 1063 -4.00 46.57 10.55
CA VAL A 1063 -4.42 47.66 9.66
C VAL A 1063 -5.75 47.35 8.98
N LEU A 1064 -5.91 46.16 8.40
CA LEU A 1064 -7.17 45.75 7.77
C LEU A 1064 -8.35 45.85 8.75
N LEU A 1065 -8.17 45.34 9.98
CA LEU A 1065 -9.18 45.42 11.04
C LEU A 1065 -9.55 46.87 11.39
N LYS A 1066 -8.55 47.76 11.50
CA LYS A 1066 -8.79 49.18 11.80
C LYS A 1066 -9.53 49.91 10.68
N VAL A 1067 -9.21 49.62 9.42
CA VAL A 1067 -9.95 50.20 8.28
C VAL A 1067 -11.37 49.64 8.23
N ALA A 1068 -11.56 48.35 8.50
CA ALA A 1068 -12.89 47.75 8.59
C ALA A 1068 -13.73 48.39 9.71
N ASP A 1069 -13.11 48.77 10.82
CA ASP A 1069 -13.76 49.41 11.96
C ASP A 1069 -13.96 50.92 11.83
N ASP A 1070 -13.48 51.52 10.75
CA ASP A 1070 -13.67 52.94 10.51
C ASP A 1070 -15.17 53.32 10.59
N PRO A 1071 -15.55 54.36 11.37
CA PRO A 1071 -16.95 54.72 11.57
C PRO A 1071 -17.71 55.11 10.30
N ASP A 1072 -17.04 55.71 9.32
CA ASP A 1072 -17.67 56.14 8.06
C ASP A 1072 -17.78 54.98 7.09
N PHE A 1073 -16.78 54.09 7.04
CA PHE A 1073 -16.88 52.82 6.32
C PHE A 1073 -18.02 51.95 6.86
N ARG A 1074 -18.06 51.71 8.18
CA ARG A 1074 -19.15 50.95 8.84
C ARG A 1074 -20.53 51.52 8.52
N ARG A 1075 -20.67 52.85 8.54
CA ARG A 1075 -21.96 53.51 8.27
C ARG A 1075 -22.42 53.31 6.83
N ARG A 1076 -21.49 53.34 5.87
CA ARG A 1076 -21.81 53.15 4.44
C ARG A 1076 -22.19 51.71 4.13
N GLU A 1077 -21.44 50.74 4.65
CA GLU A 1077 -21.68 49.32 4.39
C GLU A 1077 -22.88 48.76 5.16
N PHE A 1078 -23.44 49.50 6.11
CA PHE A 1078 -24.56 49.05 6.93
C PHE A 1078 -25.80 48.68 6.10
N ALA A 1079 -26.24 49.53 5.16
CA ALA A 1079 -27.45 49.28 4.38
C ALA A 1079 -27.29 48.09 3.39
N PRO A 1080 -26.20 47.99 2.59
CA PRO A 1080 -25.92 46.80 1.80
C PRO A 1080 -25.85 45.52 2.64
N ALA A 1081 -25.14 45.54 3.78
CA ALA A 1081 -25.04 44.39 4.66
C ALA A 1081 -26.40 44.01 5.28
N PHE A 1082 -27.22 44.99 5.67
CA PHE A 1082 -28.56 44.72 6.20
C PHE A 1082 -29.43 43.94 5.19
N VAL A 1083 -29.36 44.31 3.90
CA VAL A 1083 -30.04 43.59 2.82
C VAL A 1083 -29.45 42.20 2.62
N LEU A 1084 -28.13 42.08 2.54
CA LEU A 1084 -27.45 40.80 2.37
C LEU A 1084 -27.86 39.80 3.45
N MET A 1085 -27.93 40.23 4.70
CA MET A 1085 -28.27 39.36 5.84
C MET A 1085 -29.74 38.91 5.85
N GLN A 1086 -30.63 39.54 5.09
CA GLN A 1086 -31.97 38.97 4.88
C GLN A 1086 -31.88 37.66 4.08
N TYR A 1087 -30.98 37.58 3.11
CA TYR A 1087 -30.75 36.39 2.30
C TYR A 1087 -29.90 35.36 3.04
N LEU A 1088 -28.79 35.78 3.65
CA LEU A 1088 -27.90 34.86 4.35
C LEU A 1088 -28.54 34.27 5.62
N GLY A 1089 -29.27 35.09 6.39
CA GLY A 1089 -29.95 34.66 7.60
C GLY A 1089 -31.24 33.90 7.31
N TYR A 1090 -32.27 34.60 6.80
CA TYR A 1090 -33.60 33.99 6.63
C TYR A 1090 -33.65 32.96 5.50
N LEU A 1091 -33.05 33.26 4.35
CA LEU A 1091 -33.20 32.39 3.17
C LEU A 1091 -32.05 31.37 3.03
N ARG A 1092 -30.98 31.53 3.81
CA ARG A 1092 -29.80 30.66 3.83
C ARG A 1092 -29.23 30.41 2.44
N ARG A 1093 -29.09 31.49 1.67
CA ARG A 1093 -28.55 31.46 0.31
C ARG A 1093 -27.95 32.79 -0.08
N ASP A 1094 -27.14 32.78 -1.12
CA ASP A 1094 -26.70 33.99 -1.78
C ASP A 1094 -27.88 34.74 -2.40
N PRO A 1095 -27.87 36.09 -2.34
CA PRO A 1095 -28.86 36.87 -3.03
C PRO A 1095 -28.67 36.78 -4.54
N ASP A 1096 -29.78 36.80 -5.27
CA ASP A 1096 -29.74 37.10 -6.70
C ASP A 1096 -29.52 38.61 -6.90
N GLU A 1097 -28.78 38.97 -7.94
CA GLU A 1097 -28.37 40.36 -8.20
C GLU A 1097 -29.56 41.32 -8.28
N TYR A 1098 -30.65 40.89 -8.95
CA TYR A 1098 -31.85 41.70 -9.09
C TYR A 1098 -32.56 41.93 -7.75
N GLY A 1099 -32.78 40.87 -6.97
CA GLY A 1099 -33.42 40.95 -5.67
C GLY A 1099 -32.64 41.79 -4.68
N PHE A 1100 -31.31 41.63 -4.64
CA PHE A 1100 -30.42 42.44 -3.81
C PHE A 1100 -30.58 43.93 -4.12
N GLN A 1101 -30.47 44.31 -5.40
CA GLN A 1101 -30.56 45.71 -5.82
C GLN A 1101 -31.95 46.29 -5.60
N PHE A 1102 -33.01 45.51 -5.83
CA PHE A 1102 -34.38 45.92 -5.54
C PHE A 1102 -34.54 46.32 -4.07
N TRP A 1103 -34.12 45.45 -3.15
CA TRP A 1103 -34.25 45.68 -1.72
C TRP A 1103 -33.36 46.81 -1.21
N LEU A 1104 -32.13 46.92 -1.73
CA LEU A 1104 -31.23 48.02 -1.40
C LEU A 1104 -31.82 49.38 -1.83
N ASN A 1105 -32.34 49.48 -3.05
CA ASN A 1105 -32.99 50.69 -3.53
C ASN A 1105 -34.23 51.03 -2.70
N LYS A 1106 -35.04 50.04 -2.35
CA LYS A 1106 -36.22 50.23 -1.50
C LYS A 1106 -35.83 50.73 -0.11
N LEU A 1107 -34.82 50.15 0.52
CA LEU A 1107 -34.34 50.60 1.84
C LEU A 1107 -33.83 52.05 1.79
N ASN A 1108 -33.05 52.38 0.76
CA ASN A 1108 -32.52 53.72 0.56
C ASN A 1108 -33.62 54.76 0.32
N GLN A 1109 -34.70 54.41 -0.39
CA GLN A 1109 -35.85 55.29 -0.59
C GLN A 1109 -36.50 55.73 0.73
N PHE A 1110 -36.47 54.88 1.76
CA PHE A 1110 -36.99 55.18 3.09
C PHE A 1110 -35.91 55.63 4.07
N GLY A 1111 -34.73 56.04 3.60
CA GLY A 1111 -33.65 56.55 4.43
C GLY A 1111 -33.09 55.52 5.42
N GLY A 1112 -33.15 54.23 5.08
CA GLY A 1112 -32.71 53.15 5.97
C GLY A 1112 -33.79 52.62 6.94
N ASP A 1113 -35.01 53.16 6.91
CA ASP A 1113 -36.11 52.71 7.75
C ASP A 1113 -36.69 51.36 7.24
N PHE A 1114 -36.18 50.26 7.81
CA PHE A 1114 -36.56 48.90 7.42
C PHE A 1114 -38.04 48.57 7.69
N GLN A 1115 -38.69 49.26 8.64
CA GLN A 1115 -40.10 49.09 8.94
C GLN A 1115 -40.95 49.73 7.86
N LYS A 1116 -40.65 50.97 7.46
CA LYS A 1116 -41.32 51.65 6.34
C LYS A 1116 -41.05 50.98 5.00
N ALA A 1117 -39.85 50.43 4.81
CA ALA A 1117 -39.53 49.63 3.64
C ALA A 1117 -40.21 48.24 3.63
N GLU A 1118 -40.85 47.84 4.74
CA GLU A 1118 -41.44 46.52 4.99
C GLU A 1118 -40.47 45.36 4.68
N MET A 1119 -39.17 45.60 4.82
CA MET A 1119 -38.15 44.68 4.34
C MET A 1119 -38.14 43.39 5.16
N VAL A 1120 -37.86 43.49 6.46
CA VAL A 1120 -37.82 42.32 7.36
C VAL A 1120 -39.14 41.56 7.31
N LYS A 1121 -40.27 42.27 7.32
CA LYS A 1121 -41.61 41.69 7.18
C LYS A 1121 -41.70 40.80 5.94
N ALA A 1122 -41.33 41.33 4.77
CA ALA A 1122 -41.44 40.60 3.51
C ALA A 1122 -40.62 39.31 3.49
N PHE A 1123 -39.44 39.28 4.10
CA PHE A 1123 -38.63 38.05 4.18
C PHE A 1123 -39.23 37.03 5.16
N ILE A 1124 -39.57 37.44 6.39
CA ILE A 1124 -40.10 36.50 7.40
C ILE A 1124 -41.53 36.03 7.12
N SER A 1125 -42.27 36.72 6.25
CA SER A 1125 -43.58 36.29 5.78
C SER A 1125 -43.55 35.63 4.40
N SER A 1126 -42.38 35.56 3.75
CA SER A 1126 -42.27 34.97 2.42
C SER A 1126 -42.57 33.47 2.45
N ASP A 1127 -43.12 32.96 1.35
CA ASP A 1127 -43.28 31.52 1.16
C ASP A 1127 -41.93 30.80 1.23
N GLU A 1128 -40.86 31.39 0.68
CA GLU A 1128 -39.50 30.83 0.71
C GLU A 1128 -39.00 30.61 2.15
N TYR A 1129 -39.19 31.57 3.05
CA TYR A 1129 -38.82 31.40 4.46
C TYR A 1129 -39.71 30.38 5.17
N ARG A 1130 -41.03 30.45 4.95
CA ARG A 1130 -41.99 29.58 5.64
C ARG A 1130 -41.87 28.12 5.19
N TRP A 1131 -41.55 27.86 3.94
CA TRP A 1131 -41.32 26.52 3.39
C TRP A 1131 -40.07 25.83 3.92
N ARG A 1132 -39.23 26.50 4.71
CA ARG A 1132 -38.14 25.85 5.47
C ARG A 1132 -38.64 24.99 6.63
N PHE A 1133 -39.89 25.15 7.07
CA PHE A 1133 -40.39 24.53 8.31
C PHE A 1133 -41.71 23.77 8.13
N TYR A 1134 -42.38 23.97 6.99
CA TYR A 1134 -43.65 23.33 6.68
C TYR A 1134 -43.98 23.50 5.20
N GLN A 1135 -44.01 22.39 4.46
CA GLN A 1135 -44.39 22.37 3.04
C GLN A 1135 -45.69 21.58 2.80
N PRO A 1136 -46.87 22.24 2.78
CA PRO A 1136 -48.15 21.55 2.58
C PRO A 1136 -48.33 20.91 1.19
N GLN A 1137 -47.38 21.08 0.26
CA GLN A 1137 -47.44 20.55 -1.12
C GLN A 1137 -46.46 19.40 -1.41
N LYS A 1138 -45.55 19.02 -0.51
CA LYS A 1138 -44.73 17.79 -0.70
C LYS A 1138 -45.60 16.53 -0.80
N GLU A 1139 -46.83 16.58 -0.27
CA GLU A 1139 -47.83 15.50 -0.35
C GLU A 1139 -48.48 15.27 -1.74
N ALA A 1140 -48.25 16.13 -2.76
CA ALA A 1140 -49.05 16.04 -3.99
C ALA A 1140 -48.29 15.78 -5.31
N ALA A 1141 -46.96 15.87 -5.38
CA ALA A 1141 -46.28 15.95 -6.69
C ALA A 1141 -45.05 15.04 -6.90
N PHE A 1142 -44.44 14.48 -5.85
CA PHE A 1142 -43.25 13.63 -6.00
C PHE A 1142 -43.61 12.16 -5.78
N GLY A 1143 -43.31 11.32 -6.78
CA GLY A 1143 -43.59 9.88 -6.72
C GLY A 1143 -44.87 9.42 -7.40
N THR A 1144 -45.83 10.30 -7.71
CA THR A 1144 -47.08 9.93 -8.39
C THR A 1144 -46.85 9.69 -9.88
N PRO A 1145 -47.00 8.46 -10.41
CA PRO A 1145 -46.77 8.20 -11.82
C PRO A 1145 -47.84 8.84 -12.70
N PHE A 1146 -47.43 9.52 -13.78
CA PHE A 1146 -48.33 9.98 -14.85
C PHE A 1146 -47.84 9.46 -16.22
N SER A 1147 -48.75 9.25 -17.17
CA SER A 1147 -48.38 8.71 -18.49
C SER A 1147 -48.09 9.84 -19.49
N LEU A 1148 -47.04 9.67 -20.30
CA LEU A 1148 -46.64 10.59 -21.36
C LEU A 1148 -47.21 10.22 -22.75
N GLY A 1149 -47.96 9.11 -22.85
CA GLY A 1149 -48.54 8.64 -24.11
C GLY A 1149 -47.59 7.86 -25.04
N PHE A 1150 -46.30 7.79 -24.71
CA PHE A 1150 -45.27 6.95 -25.39
C PHE A 1150 -44.51 6.03 -24.41
N GLY A 1151 -45.01 5.94 -23.17
CA GLY A 1151 -44.56 5.09 -22.07
C GLY A 1151 -45.60 5.15 -20.94
N GLU A 1152 -45.70 4.09 -20.12
CA GLU A 1152 -46.78 3.99 -19.12
C GLU A 1152 -46.58 4.91 -17.90
N GLN A 1153 -45.34 5.20 -17.48
CA GLN A 1153 -45.10 5.95 -16.24
C GLN A 1153 -43.90 6.90 -16.31
N ALA A 1154 -44.15 8.17 -16.02
CA ALA A 1154 -43.19 9.21 -15.72
C ALA A 1154 -43.40 9.71 -14.28
N VAL A 1155 -42.30 9.95 -13.58
CA VAL A 1155 -42.30 10.45 -12.21
C VAL A 1155 -41.39 11.67 -12.15
N ILE A 1156 -41.91 12.77 -11.65
CA ILE A 1156 -41.12 13.97 -11.35
C ILE A 1156 -40.38 13.72 -10.03
N LEU A 1157 -39.07 13.95 -10.03
CA LEU A 1157 -38.17 13.96 -8.87
C LEU A 1157 -37.67 15.40 -8.66
N PRO A 1158 -37.16 15.76 -7.45
CA PRO A 1158 -36.85 17.14 -7.09
C PRO A 1158 -35.98 17.92 -8.11
N ASP A 1159 -35.12 17.22 -8.84
CA ASP A 1159 -34.16 17.76 -9.81
C ASP A 1159 -34.12 16.97 -11.14
N LYS A 1160 -34.95 15.93 -11.29
CA LYS A 1160 -34.88 14.97 -12.41
C LYS A 1160 -36.27 14.55 -12.90
N LEU A 1161 -36.35 14.11 -14.16
CA LEU A 1161 -37.50 13.37 -14.66
C LEU A 1161 -37.09 11.91 -14.88
N ARG A 1162 -37.78 10.97 -14.22
CA ARG A 1162 -37.62 9.53 -14.47
C ARG A 1162 -38.74 9.05 -15.39
N VAL A 1163 -38.38 8.48 -16.55
CA VAL A 1163 -39.33 7.91 -17.51
C VAL A 1163 -39.10 6.41 -17.66
N THR A 1164 -40.16 5.61 -17.53
CA THR A 1164 -40.12 4.15 -17.68
C THR A 1164 -40.79 3.72 -18.98
N LEU A 1165 -40.05 3.02 -19.83
CA LEU A 1165 -40.54 2.46 -21.10
C LEU A 1165 -40.57 0.93 -21.01
N TYR A 1166 -41.70 0.29 -21.34
CA TYR A 1166 -41.79 -1.17 -21.47
C TYR A 1166 -41.60 -1.60 -22.94
N ASP A 1167 -40.62 -2.47 -23.21
CA ASP A 1167 -40.47 -3.21 -24.45
C ASP A 1167 -41.29 -4.51 -24.38
N GLN A 1168 -42.33 -4.59 -25.20
CA GLN A 1168 -43.14 -5.80 -25.39
C GLN A 1168 -42.42 -6.72 -26.38
N GLY A 1169 -41.27 -7.30 -26.00
CA GLY A 1169 -40.47 -7.98 -27.01
C GLY A 1169 -39.22 -8.78 -26.64
N PHE A 1170 -39.06 -9.34 -25.43
CA PHE A 1170 -37.98 -10.34 -25.21
C PHE A 1170 -38.43 -11.54 -24.38
N ASP A 1171 -38.28 -12.73 -24.96
CA ASP A 1171 -38.55 -14.04 -24.35
C ASP A 1171 -37.29 -14.62 -23.66
N SER A 1172 -37.47 -14.95 -22.38
CA SER A 1172 -36.80 -15.93 -21.50
C SER A 1172 -35.28 -16.19 -21.55
N ARG A 1173 -34.59 -15.76 -20.46
CA ARG A 1173 -33.86 -16.63 -19.49
C ARG A 1173 -33.16 -15.79 -18.38
N CYS A 1174 -33.64 -15.85 -17.13
CA CYS A 1174 -32.91 -15.31 -15.95
C CYS A 1174 -31.75 -16.28 -15.56
N PRO A 1175 -30.51 -15.80 -15.37
CA PRO A 1175 -29.44 -16.57 -14.73
C PRO A 1175 -29.73 -16.85 -13.25
N ARG A 1176 -29.24 -17.97 -12.70
CA ARG A 1176 -29.43 -18.35 -11.30
C ARG A 1176 -28.73 -17.36 -10.35
N GLY A 1177 -29.48 -16.85 -9.37
CA GLY A 1177 -28.96 -16.04 -8.26
C GLY A 1177 -29.72 -14.73 -8.02
N THR A 1178 -30.57 -14.30 -8.96
CA THR A 1178 -31.27 -13.01 -8.88
C THR A 1178 -32.79 -13.20 -8.83
N GLN A 1179 -33.47 -12.60 -7.85
CA GLN A 1179 -34.93 -12.44 -7.91
C GLN A 1179 -35.27 -11.35 -8.94
N CYS A 1180 -35.78 -11.78 -10.09
CA CYS A 1180 -36.29 -10.91 -11.15
C CYS A 1180 -37.68 -10.38 -10.75
N THR A 1181 -37.87 -9.07 -10.59
CA THR A 1181 -39.18 -8.48 -10.20
C THR A 1181 -40.11 -8.10 -11.37
N ALA A 1182 -39.65 -8.04 -12.62
CA ALA A 1182 -40.46 -8.14 -13.86
C ALA A 1182 -39.56 -8.10 -15.12
N PRO A 1183 -39.95 -8.68 -16.27
CA PRO A 1183 -39.20 -8.57 -17.54
C PRO A 1183 -39.65 -7.36 -18.40
N GLY A 1184 -38.69 -6.64 -19.00
CA GLY A 1184 -38.92 -5.83 -20.20
C GLY A 1184 -38.98 -4.31 -20.09
N SER A 1185 -38.42 -3.65 -19.06
CA SER A 1185 -38.43 -2.17 -18.98
C SER A 1185 -37.04 -1.53 -18.97
N VAL A 1186 -36.87 -0.43 -19.71
CA VAL A 1186 -35.72 0.49 -19.58
C VAL A 1186 -36.19 1.75 -18.87
N SER A 1187 -35.52 2.10 -17.78
CA SER A 1187 -35.72 3.36 -17.06
C SER A 1187 -34.59 4.32 -17.39
N VAL A 1188 -34.92 5.52 -17.85
CA VAL A 1188 -33.94 6.58 -18.13
C VAL A 1188 -34.17 7.74 -17.16
N LEU A 1189 -33.09 8.20 -16.52
CA LEU A 1189 -33.05 9.41 -15.72
C LEU A 1189 -32.53 10.55 -16.61
N ILE A 1190 -33.29 11.65 -16.66
CA ILE A 1190 -32.93 12.83 -17.45
C ILE A 1190 -32.59 13.95 -16.47
N ASP A 1191 -31.34 14.42 -16.50
CA ASP A 1191 -30.91 15.61 -15.76
C ASP A 1191 -31.38 16.88 -16.46
N ALA A 1192 -31.92 17.84 -15.70
CA ALA A 1192 -32.28 19.15 -16.26
C ALA A 1192 -31.03 20.05 -16.33
N LEU A 1193 -30.52 20.30 -17.53
CA LEU A 1193 -29.61 21.44 -17.74
C LEU A 1193 -30.45 22.72 -17.61
N LYS A 1194 -30.09 23.60 -16.66
CA LYS A 1194 -30.60 24.99 -16.64
C LYS A 1194 -29.78 25.83 -17.61
N PRO A 1195 -30.40 26.36 -18.68
CA PRO A 1195 -30.08 27.69 -19.16
C PRO A 1195 -31.24 28.66 -18.93
N SER A 1196 -30.86 29.89 -18.66
CA SER A 1196 -31.71 31.06 -18.54
C SER A 1196 -32.76 31.17 -19.65
N GLY A 1197 -34.04 31.10 -19.29
CA GLY A 1197 -35.10 31.90 -19.94
C GLY A 1197 -35.81 31.39 -21.20
N GLU A 1198 -35.49 30.24 -21.80
CA GLU A 1198 -36.24 29.70 -22.97
C GLU A 1198 -36.41 28.17 -22.92
N ASP A 1199 -37.39 27.66 -23.70
CA ASP A 1199 -37.86 26.26 -23.80
C ASP A 1199 -36.77 25.20 -23.61
N ALA A 1200 -37.02 24.22 -22.73
CA ALA A 1200 -36.09 23.11 -22.51
C ALA A 1200 -36.20 22.08 -23.64
N ARG A 1201 -35.08 21.80 -24.31
CA ARG A 1201 -34.95 20.72 -25.31
C ARG A 1201 -34.12 19.56 -24.77
N PHE A 1202 -34.66 18.35 -24.83
CA PHE A 1202 -33.98 17.14 -24.37
C PHE A 1202 -33.58 16.24 -25.54
N ILE A 1203 -32.39 15.66 -25.47
CA ILE A 1203 -31.83 14.71 -26.45
C ILE A 1203 -31.73 13.34 -25.76
N LEU A 1204 -32.54 12.37 -26.17
CA LEU A 1204 -32.49 11.00 -25.65
C LEU A 1204 -31.80 10.08 -26.65
N SER A 1205 -30.77 9.32 -26.24
CA SER A 1205 -30.05 8.36 -27.09
C SER A 1205 -30.21 6.94 -26.51
N ILE A 1206 -30.92 6.05 -27.24
CA ILE A 1206 -31.26 4.69 -26.76
C ILE A 1206 -30.41 3.64 -27.50
N PRO A 1207 -29.70 2.73 -26.80
CA PRO A 1207 -28.93 1.66 -27.43
C PRO A 1207 -29.82 0.47 -27.84
N GLY A 1208 -29.87 0.15 -29.13
CA GLY A 1208 -30.42 -1.09 -29.67
C GLY A 1208 -31.88 -1.01 -30.13
N GLY A 1209 -32.13 -1.43 -31.39
CA GLY A 1209 -33.43 -1.81 -31.94
C GLY A 1209 -34.54 -0.74 -32.00
N VAL A 1210 -35.00 -0.39 -33.20
CA VAL A 1210 -36.03 0.65 -33.46
C VAL A 1210 -37.41 0.27 -32.84
N PRO A 1211 -38.02 1.11 -31.98
CA PRO A 1211 -39.44 1.00 -31.66
C PRO A 1211 -40.30 1.46 -32.85
N ARG A 1212 -41.41 0.77 -33.16
CA ARG A 1212 -42.31 1.21 -34.24
C ARG A 1212 -42.87 2.60 -33.94
N PRO A 1213 -42.87 3.55 -34.90
CA PRO A 1213 -43.35 4.90 -34.65
C PRO A 1213 -44.88 4.93 -34.47
N TYR A 1214 -45.32 5.58 -33.40
CA TYR A 1214 -46.70 6.02 -33.20
C TYR A 1214 -46.92 7.27 -34.04
N THR A 1215 -47.87 7.27 -34.97
CA THR A 1215 -48.11 8.35 -35.94
C THR A 1215 -48.97 9.52 -35.40
N GLY A 1216 -49.03 9.71 -34.08
CA GLY A 1216 -49.85 10.73 -33.44
C GLY A 1216 -49.03 11.90 -32.90
N ASN A 1217 -48.97 13.00 -33.65
CA ASN A 1217 -48.29 14.24 -33.24
C ASN A 1217 -49.22 15.12 -32.37
N THR A 1218 -49.76 14.57 -31.28
CA THR A 1218 -50.76 15.25 -30.45
C THR A 1218 -50.07 15.82 -29.19
N PRO A 1219 -50.12 17.14 -28.94
CA PRO A 1219 -49.55 17.72 -27.72
C PRO A 1219 -50.28 17.17 -26.49
N HIS A 1220 -49.52 16.76 -25.47
CA HIS A 1220 -50.07 16.27 -24.21
C HIS A 1220 -49.82 17.28 -23.10
N SER A 1221 -50.87 17.53 -22.31
CA SER A 1221 -50.85 18.49 -21.20
C SER A 1221 -50.98 17.73 -19.89
N ALA A 1222 -50.01 17.91 -18.99
CA ALA A 1222 -50.05 17.34 -17.64
C ALA A 1222 -49.45 18.34 -16.66
N LEU A 1223 -50.12 18.54 -15.51
CA LEU A 1223 -49.65 19.39 -14.42
C LEU A 1223 -49.29 20.83 -14.85
N GLY A 1224 -49.97 21.37 -15.87
CA GLY A 1224 -49.76 22.73 -16.40
C GLY A 1224 -48.71 22.86 -17.51
N TYR A 1225 -47.92 21.82 -17.79
CA TYR A 1225 -46.90 21.81 -18.84
C TYR A 1225 -47.44 21.19 -20.13
N THR A 1226 -46.96 21.68 -21.28
CA THR A 1226 -47.26 21.10 -22.59
C THR A 1226 -46.03 20.46 -23.20
N PHE A 1227 -46.14 19.19 -23.60
CA PHE A 1227 -45.03 18.42 -24.16
C PHE A 1227 -45.23 18.22 -25.67
N ARG A 1228 -44.21 18.56 -26.47
CA ARG A 1228 -44.19 18.35 -27.93
C ARG A 1228 -42.98 17.56 -28.39
N LEU A 1229 -43.23 16.59 -29.27
CA LEU A 1229 -42.21 15.89 -30.03
C LEU A 1229 -41.81 16.72 -31.25
N LEU A 1230 -40.54 17.11 -31.35
CA LEU A 1230 -40.05 17.97 -32.42
C LEU A 1230 -39.47 17.18 -33.60
N GLN A 1231 -38.73 16.10 -33.35
CA GLN A 1231 -38.07 15.31 -34.40
C GLN A 1231 -37.70 13.89 -33.93
N ALA A 1232 -37.78 12.92 -34.85
CA ALA A 1232 -37.18 11.58 -34.76
C ALA A 1232 -36.46 11.29 -36.08
N ASP A 1233 -35.24 10.76 -36.05
CA ASP A 1233 -34.45 10.50 -37.26
C ASP A 1233 -35.09 9.40 -38.15
N PRO A 1234 -35.01 9.52 -39.49
CA PRO A 1234 -35.53 8.52 -40.41
C PRO A 1234 -34.68 7.24 -40.41
N GLU A 1235 -35.37 6.09 -40.53
CA GLU A 1235 -34.82 4.73 -40.51
C GLU A 1235 -33.65 4.52 -41.51
N PRO A 1236 -32.45 4.11 -41.08
CA PRO A 1236 -31.42 3.64 -42.02
C PRO A 1236 -31.66 2.16 -42.39
N PRO A 1237 -31.45 1.77 -43.67
CA PRO A 1237 -31.60 0.39 -44.10
C PRO A 1237 -30.44 -0.48 -43.58
N TYR A 1238 -30.80 -1.54 -42.85
CA TYR A 1238 -29.96 -2.60 -42.25
C TYR A 1238 -28.73 -3.06 -43.07
N PRO A 1239 -27.63 -3.54 -42.42
CA PRO A 1239 -27.68 -4.44 -41.27
C PRO A 1239 -26.82 -4.10 -40.03
N ASN A 1240 -27.14 -4.81 -38.95
CA ASN A 1240 -26.67 -4.77 -37.55
C ASN A 1240 -25.14 -4.58 -37.33
N PRO A 1241 -24.73 -3.91 -36.23
CA PRO A 1241 -25.54 -3.23 -35.22
C PRO A 1241 -25.95 -1.80 -35.65
N ALA A 1242 -27.21 -1.45 -35.44
CA ALA A 1242 -27.74 -0.11 -35.74
C ALA A 1242 -27.23 0.95 -34.73
N PRO A 1243 -26.92 2.18 -35.17
CA PRO A 1243 -26.49 3.27 -34.28
C PRO A 1243 -27.64 3.72 -33.35
N PRO A 1244 -27.31 4.36 -32.21
CA PRO A 1244 -28.31 4.91 -31.30
C PRO A 1244 -29.19 5.95 -32.01
N PHE A 1245 -30.51 5.90 -31.79
CA PHE A 1245 -31.43 6.90 -32.35
C PHE A 1245 -31.66 8.03 -31.34
N THR A 1246 -31.89 9.23 -31.87
CA THR A 1246 -32.05 10.45 -31.08
C THR A 1246 -33.46 10.99 -31.19
N VAL A 1247 -34.06 11.37 -30.06
CA VAL A 1247 -35.38 12.03 -30.00
C VAL A 1247 -35.25 13.42 -29.39
N LEU A 1248 -35.91 14.41 -30.01
CA LEU A 1248 -35.95 15.79 -29.53
C LEU A 1248 -37.33 16.12 -28.95
N LEU A 1249 -37.38 16.43 -27.65
CA LEU A 1249 -38.60 16.83 -26.91
C LEU A 1249 -38.52 18.29 -26.50
N GLN A 1250 -39.59 19.06 -26.73
CA GLN A 1250 -39.78 20.42 -26.24
C GLN A 1250 -40.82 20.44 -25.12
N VAL A 1251 -40.49 21.12 -24.02
CA VAL A 1251 -41.36 21.31 -22.86
C VAL A 1251 -41.68 22.78 -22.71
N ASP A 1252 -42.95 23.12 -22.93
CA ASP A 1252 -43.47 24.48 -22.78
C ASP A 1252 -44.06 24.62 -21.36
N LYS A 1253 -43.65 25.66 -20.63
CA LYS A 1253 -44.26 26.05 -19.34
C LYS A 1253 -45.67 26.62 -19.57
N PRO A 1254 -46.55 26.61 -18.54
CA PRO A 1254 -47.69 27.52 -18.54
C PRO A 1254 -47.25 28.99 -18.49
#